data_AF-A0A8H5P848-F1
#
_entry.id   AF-A0A8H5P848-F1
#
_cell.length_a   1.000
_cell.length_b   1.000
_cell.length_c   1.000
_cell.angle_alpha   90.00
_cell.angle_beta   90.00
_cell.angle_gamma   90.00
#
_symmetry.space_group_name_H-M   'P 1'
#
loop_
_entity.id
_entity.type
_entity.pdbx_description
1 polymer ?
#
loop_
_entity_poly.entity_id
_entity_poly.type
_entity_poly.pdbx_seq_one_letter_code
_entity_poly.pdbx_strand_id
1 'polypeptide(L)'
;MSLFTWFAQRAGGLSMIALSALCYWVIYHDASLERHRYEGKQPASQYPSDPAKGAGVWSFIFAYYCLFVHILVCIFPLRACWTIWTLTQSMKRAARSDSLLDLKKLASRRDSYTSVSSSETLISSPNSPASSTTSEAGDYDPEYYTDGVSGAYDNVVHVIIIPNYKEEVDTLRETLDVLASHPQAHYSYDVYLGMEHRESSAETKALGLIQEFAKKFRFLDFTLHPSDIQGEAAGKGSNLAWAARKLSERYSATVRKNVIITGIDADSHLSSNYFTLLTNMHLSYSETALTTIYSAPIIFDRNAHCVPSLVRVADILWGAAGMSGLYPGSSISPPTSVYSLPLDLVDRVGGWDCGSEAIGEDLHMYIKCFFALNGNLTSRVIYSPISQSNVTGGGGLLKDTRARYKQALRHMWGALDTGFALRKLVQLWQDRKQTCRSYQPLHYTISDADHLAFPESSASDEHSGQAYDNGIFSGIHREAIQHPHWENVFYMLHRLFEAHFLPVHMAILVLSSALYVKLTEGNEDPRNLAWIFSWCNLVRIYGFFQIGVYVSLYESFHQTGVASREREMVKAGLANGMDFSRRSLKNNWYDYFAIPVVAPLYGTIPSAQALVCQLWDQDLVYTVSKKATRRQMPGVKVDNMA
;
A
#
# COMPACT_ATOMS: atom_id res chain seq x y z
N MET A 1 1.01 -12.66 28.69
CA MET A 1 1.69 -11.78 27.71
C MET A 1 3.09 -11.47 28.22
N SER A 2 4.15 -11.61 27.41
CA SER A 2 5.52 -11.33 27.86
C SER A 2 5.74 -9.81 28.05
N LEU A 3 6.71 -9.43 28.91
CA LEU A 3 7.06 -8.02 29.10
C LEU A 3 7.50 -7.37 27.78
N PHE A 4 8.27 -8.09 26.96
CA PHE A 4 8.68 -7.62 25.64
C PHE A 4 7.48 -7.40 24.71
N THR A 5 6.51 -8.32 24.68
CA THR A 5 5.28 -8.16 23.89
C THR A 5 4.54 -6.89 24.29
N TRP A 6 4.44 -6.60 25.59
CA TRP A 6 3.80 -5.38 26.10
C TRP A 6 4.48 -4.11 25.59
N PHE A 7 5.83 -4.07 25.64
CA PHE A 7 6.63 -2.95 25.13
C PHE A 7 6.53 -2.80 23.62
N ALA A 8 6.63 -3.91 22.88
CA ALA A 8 6.58 -3.91 21.42
C ALA A 8 5.25 -3.33 20.90
N GLN A 9 4.13 -3.76 21.48
CA GLN A 9 2.80 -3.25 21.11
C GLN A 9 2.62 -1.75 21.39
N ARG A 10 3.40 -1.19 22.32
CA ARG A 10 3.32 0.22 22.75
C ARG A 10 4.50 1.05 22.26
N ALA A 11 5.29 0.52 21.33
CA ALA A 11 6.54 1.13 20.90
C ALA A 11 6.36 2.59 20.44
N GLY A 12 5.30 2.87 19.66
CA GLY A 12 4.98 4.22 19.20
C GLY A 12 4.68 5.19 20.34
N GLY A 13 3.74 4.84 21.22
CA GLY A 13 3.37 5.65 22.38
C GLY A 13 4.52 5.87 23.37
N LEU A 14 5.32 4.83 23.63
CA LEU A 14 6.50 4.93 24.50
C LEU A 14 7.61 5.80 23.89
N SER A 15 7.82 5.70 22.58
CA SER A 15 8.76 6.54 21.85
C SER A 15 8.36 8.01 21.91
N MET A 16 7.06 8.30 21.76
CA MET A 16 6.51 9.65 21.93
C MET A 16 6.79 10.19 23.35
N ILE A 17 6.52 9.40 24.40
CA ILE A 17 6.79 9.79 25.80
C ILE A 17 8.30 10.03 26.02
N ALA A 18 9.15 9.12 25.55
CA ALA A 18 10.60 9.24 25.71
C ALA A 18 11.15 10.50 25.03
N LEU A 19 10.67 10.83 23.82
CA LEU A 19 11.06 12.04 23.13
C LEU A 19 10.57 13.31 23.85
N SER A 20 9.32 13.33 24.33
CA SER A 20 8.81 14.46 25.11
C SER A 20 9.60 14.66 26.41
N ALA A 21 9.97 13.58 27.10
CA ALA A 21 10.80 13.63 28.30
C ALA A 21 12.20 14.18 28.02
N LEU A 22 12.84 13.73 26.93
CA LEU A 22 14.12 14.28 26.46
C LEU A 22 14.03 15.78 26.19
N CYS A 23 13.00 16.21 25.44
CA CYS A 23 12.79 17.62 25.12
C CYS A 23 12.59 18.46 26.39
N TYR A 24 11.74 18.00 27.31
CA TYR A 24 11.51 18.66 28.58
C TYR A 24 12.80 18.79 29.40
N TRP A 25 13.56 17.70 29.55
CA TRP A 25 14.82 17.68 30.29
C TRP A 25 15.82 18.71 29.74
N VAL A 26 16.04 18.70 28.43
CA VAL A 26 16.98 19.63 27.77
C VAL A 26 16.54 21.08 27.93
N ILE A 27 15.28 21.39 27.64
CA ILE A 27 14.76 22.74 27.74
C ILE A 27 14.82 23.25 29.19
N TYR A 28 14.39 22.44 30.15
CA TYR A 28 14.35 22.83 31.56
C TYR A 28 15.75 23.15 32.10
N HIS A 29 16.73 22.27 31.88
CA HIS A 29 18.06 22.43 32.45
C HIS A 29 18.87 23.54 31.75
N ASP A 30 18.80 23.66 30.42
CA ASP A 30 19.51 24.72 29.71
C ASP A 30 18.87 26.10 29.95
N ALA A 31 17.53 26.20 30.04
CA ALA A 31 16.87 27.45 30.40
C ALA A 31 17.13 27.85 31.87
N SER A 32 17.21 26.88 32.78
CA SER A 32 17.53 27.16 34.20
C SER A 32 18.95 27.70 34.35
N LEU A 33 19.91 27.15 33.60
CA LEU A 33 21.28 27.64 33.56
C LEU A 33 21.32 29.09 33.07
N GLU A 34 20.57 29.42 32.02
CA GLU A 34 20.50 30.78 31.48
C GLU A 34 19.90 31.76 32.49
N ARG A 35 18.83 31.36 33.17
CA ARG A 35 18.23 32.16 34.24
C ARG A 35 19.21 32.42 35.39
N HIS A 36 20.02 31.43 35.77
CA HIS A 36 21.05 31.59 36.81
C HIS A 36 22.18 32.53 36.37
N ARG A 37 22.53 32.54 35.07
CA ARG A 37 23.48 33.50 34.48
C ARG A 37 22.91 34.92 34.53
N TYR A 38 21.63 35.10 34.20
CA TYR A 38 20.94 36.39 34.19
C TYR A 38 20.72 36.99 35.59
N GLU A 39 20.39 36.16 36.59
CA GLU A 39 20.18 36.58 37.99
C GLU A 39 21.49 36.94 38.75
N GLY A 40 22.65 36.98 38.07
CA GLY A 40 23.88 37.59 38.58
C GLY A 40 24.55 36.87 39.75
N LYS A 41 24.22 35.60 40.03
CA LYS A 41 24.74 34.87 41.20
C LYS A 41 26.19 34.38 41.09
N GLN A 42 26.87 34.53 39.95
CA GLN A 42 28.32 34.29 39.80
C GLN A 42 28.96 35.15 38.69
N PRO A 43 30.19 35.70 38.87
CA PRO A 43 30.88 36.47 37.84
C PRO A 43 31.30 35.61 36.64
N ALA A 44 31.24 36.21 35.44
CA ALA A 44 31.45 35.56 34.14
C ALA A 44 32.82 34.88 33.95
N SER A 45 33.82 35.19 34.76
CA SER A 45 35.20 34.68 34.64
C SER A 45 35.44 33.29 35.24
N GLN A 46 34.42 32.64 35.83
CA GLN A 46 34.53 31.32 36.49
C GLN A 46 33.78 30.18 35.78
N TYR A 47 33.39 30.34 34.51
CA TYR A 47 32.84 29.24 33.73
C TYR A 47 33.90 28.67 32.80
N PRO A 48 34.58 27.56 33.16
CA PRO A 48 35.12 26.68 32.14
C PRO A 48 33.96 26.25 31.24
N SER A 49 34.25 26.04 29.96
CA SER A 49 33.43 25.30 28.99
C SER A 49 33.25 23.85 29.43
N ASP A 50 32.56 23.65 30.56
CA ASP A 50 32.37 22.34 31.17
C ASP A 50 31.15 21.67 30.54
N PRO A 51 31.31 20.55 29.79
CA PRO A 51 30.21 19.79 29.22
C PRO A 51 29.22 19.25 30.27
N ALA A 52 29.51 19.39 31.57
CA ALA A 52 28.65 19.01 32.68
C ALA A 52 27.60 20.06 33.12
N LYS A 53 27.63 21.31 32.63
CA LYS A 53 26.63 22.34 33.01
C LYS A 53 25.42 22.34 32.07
N GLY A 54 24.22 22.58 32.61
CA GLY A 54 22.93 22.50 31.86
C GLY A 54 22.49 21.05 31.64
N ALA A 55 21.93 20.72 30.48
CA ALA A 55 21.56 19.34 30.14
C ALA A 55 22.71 18.48 29.58
N GLY A 56 23.90 19.07 29.39
CA GLY A 56 25.12 18.36 28.99
C GLY A 56 25.03 17.65 27.63
N VAL A 57 25.42 16.37 27.59
CA VAL A 57 25.38 15.53 26.36
C VAL A 57 23.97 15.44 25.76
N TRP A 58 22.92 15.56 26.58
CA TRP A 58 21.54 15.47 26.12
C TRP A 58 21.13 16.59 25.17
N SER A 59 21.76 17.78 25.27
CA SER A 59 21.51 18.87 24.33
C SER A 59 22.06 18.56 22.94
N PHE A 60 23.19 17.86 22.85
CA PHE A 60 23.71 17.36 21.57
C PHE A 60 22.78 16.30 20.99
N ILE A 61 22.36 15.32 21.80
CA ILE A 61 21.42 14.27 21.36
C ILE A 61 20.13 14.89 20.84
N PHE A 62 19.54 15.83 21.58
CA PHE A 62 18.33 16.56 21.17
C PHE A 62 18.53 17.32 19.85
N ALA A 63 19.62 18.10 19.72
CA ALA A 63 19.86 18.90 18.53
C ALA A 63 20.11 18.03 17.28
N TYR A 64 20.99 17.02 17.37
CA TYR A 64 21.25 16.12 16.24
C TYR A 64 20.05 15.24 15.89
N TYR A 65 19.26 14.81 16.89
CA TYR A 65 18.02 14.10 16.62
C TYR A 65 16.98 14.99 15.93
N CYS A 66 16.92 16.27 16.31
CA CYS A 66 16.10 17.28 15.63
C CYS A 66 16.50 17.38 14.15
N LEU A 67 17.80 17.52 13.86
CA LEU A 67 18.32 17.56 12.49
C LEU A 67 17.97 16.30 11.70
N PHE A 68 18.20 15.12 12.29
CA PHE A 68 17.91 13.83 11.68
C PHE A 68 16.44 13.70 11.27
N VAL A 69 15.51 14.01 12.18
CA VAL A 69 14.07 13.95 11.90
C VAL A 69 13.69 14.94 10.78
N HIS A 70 14.23 16.15 10.79
CA HIS A 70 13.97 17.13 9.72
C HIS A 70 14.49 16.64 8.35
N ILE A 71 15.67 16.02 8.30
CA ILE A 71 16.21 15.41 7.08
C ILE A 71 15.30 14.29 6.57
N LEU A 72 14.86 13.37 7.44
CA LEU A 72 13.96 12.29 7.05
C LEU A 72 12.63 12.81 6.48
N VAL A 73 12.02 13.80 7.15
CA VAL A 73 10.79 14.45 6.66
C VAL A 73 11.00 15.12 5.31
N CYS A 74 12.21 15.61 5.00
CA CYS A 74 12.55 16.18 3.70
C CYS A 74 12.81 15.12 2.60
N ILE A 75 13.33 13.94 2.94
CA ILE A 75 13.56 12.86 1.97
C ILE A 75 12.24 12.26 1.48
N PHE A 76 11.24 12.17 2.36
CA PHE A 76 9.94 11.61 2.02
C PHE A 76 9.25 12.22 0.77
N PRO A 77 9.01 13.54 0.69
CA PRO A 77 8.36 14.14 -0.47
C PRO A 77 9.23 14.09 -1.74
N LEU A 78 10.57 14.05 -1.62
CA LEU A 78 11.45 13.81 -2.78
C LEU A 78 11.16 12.47 -3.44
N ARG A 79 11.04 11.39 -2.65
CA ARG A 79 10.68 10.07 -3.19
C ARG A 79 9.27 10.04 -3.77
N ALA A 80 8.31 10.71 -3.13
CA ALA A 80 6.96 10.82 -3.66
C ALA A 80 6.96 11.54 -5.02
N CYS A 81 7.70 12.66 -5.16
CA CYS A 81 7.89 13.38 -6.42
C CYS A 81 8.54 12.51 -7.49
N TRP A 82 9.62 11.79 -7.15
CA TRP A 82 10.28 10.89 -8.10
C TRP A 82 9.34 9.77 -8.56
N THR A 83 8.63 9.16 -7.63
CA THR A 83 7.69 8.07 -7.95
C THR A 83 6.58 8.55 -8.87
N ILE A 84 5.89 9.63 -8.52
CA ILE A 84 4.75 10.12 -9.32
C ILE A 84 5.19 10.63 -10.69
N TRP A 85 6.39 11.21 -10.80
CA TRP A 85 6.98 11.57 -12.07
C TRP A 85 7.17 10.34 -12.96
N THR A 86 7.85 9.30 -12.44
CA THR A 86 8.12 8.07 -13.19
C THR A 86 6.83 7.35 -13.59
N LEU A 87 5.88 7.21 -12.67
CA LEU A 87 4.55 6.64 -12.94
C LEU A 87 3.84 7.39 -14.07
N THR A 88 3.83 8.72 -14.01
CA THR A 88 3.19 9.55 -15.04
C THR A 88 3.86 9.37 -16.41
N GLN A 89 5.19 9.30 -16.47
CA GLN A 89 5.89 9.08 -17.73
C GLN A 89 5.61 7.69 -18.28
N SER A 90 5.60 6.66 -17.44
CA SER A 90 5.24 5.28 -17.84
C SER A 90 3.83 5.23 -18.44
N MET A 91 2.84 5.79 -17.75
CA MET A 91 1.45 5.84 -18.23
C MET A 91 1.30 6.60 -19.55
N LYS A 92 2.01 7.73 -19.71
CA LYS A 92 2.00 8.50 -20.97
C LYS A 92 2.64 7.74 -22.12
N ARG A 93 3.71 6.97 -21.86
CA ARG A 93 4.34 6.11 -22.87
C ARG A 93 3.40 4.97 -23.29
N ALA A 94 2.79 4.27 -22.33
CA ALA A 94 1.81 3.22 -22.60
C ALA A 94 0.64 3.74 -23.45
N ALA A 95 0.05 4.87 -23.07
CA ALA A 95 -1.04 5.50 -23.81
C ALA A 95 -0.68 5.89 -25.25
N ARG A 96 0.59 6.27 -25.51
CA ARG A 96 1.08 6.56 -26.87
C ARG A 96 1.24 5.27 -27.69
N SER A 97 1.79 4.21 -27.08
CA SER A 97 1.93 2.91 -27.73
C SER A 97 0.57 2.38 -28.21
N ASP A 98 -0.43 2.39 -27.33
CA ASP A 98 -1.79 1.96 -27.66
C ASP A 98 -2.38 2.75 -28.83
N SER A 99 -2.20 4.08 -28.83
CA SER A 99 -2.70 4.94 -29.90
C SER A 99 -2.04 4.63 -31.26
N LEU A 100 -0.75 4.28 -31.27
CA LEU A 100 -0.04 3.90 -32.48
C LEU A 100 -0.50 2.53 -32.98
N LEU A 101 -0.76 1.57 -32.08
CA LEU A 101 -1.29 0.27 -32.43
C LEU A 101 -2.70 0.37 -33.03
N ASP A 102 -3.56 1.21 -32.47
CA ASP A 102 -4.90 1.46 -33.02
C ASP A 102 -4.82 2.14 -34.40
N LEU A 103 -3.90 3.09 -34.59
CA LEU A 103 -3.66 3.71 -35.91
C LEU A 103 -3.18 2.68 -36.94
N LYS A 104 -2.25 1.79 -36.57
CA LYS A 104 -1.77 0.71 -37.44
C LYS A 104 -2.91 -0.26 -37.81
N LYS A 105 -3.78 -0.62 -36.86
CA LYS A 105 -4.97 -1.44 -37.13
C LYS A 105 -5.94 -0.76 -38.09
N LEU A 106 -6.15 0.55 -37.96
CA LEU A 106 -6.98 1.33 -38.89
C LEU A 106 -6.35 1.43 -40.29
N ALA A 107 -5.02 1.62 -40.37
CA ALA A 107 -4.29 1.65 -41.64
C ALA A 107 -4.34 0.29 -42.36
N SER A 108 -4.07 -0.81 -41.65
CA SER A 108 -4.17 -2.17 -42.20
C SER A 108 -5.59 -2.50 -42.68
N ARG A 109 -6.63 -2.05 -41.97
CA ARG A 109 -8.02 -2.17 -42.44
C ARG A 109 -8.26 -1.36 -43.71
N ARG A 110 -7.69 -0.15 -43.84
CA ARG A 110 -7.82 0.68 -45.03
C ARG A 110 -7.15 0.05 -46.26
N ASP A 111 -6.00 -0.58 -46.07
CA ASP A 111 -5.29 -1.31 -47.14
C ASP A 111 -6.03 -2.61 -47.55
N SER A 112 -6.79 -3.22 -46.64
CA SER A 112 -7.64 -4.37 -46.96
C SER A 112 -8.88 -4.01 -47.81
N TYR A 113 -9.34 -2.75 -47.79
CA TYR A 113 -10.41 -2.27 -48.68
C TYR A 113 -9.90 -1.80 -50.05
N THR A 114 -8.60 -1.51 -50.20
CA THR A 114 -8.00 -1.12 -51.49
C THR A 114 -7.42 -2.31 -52.28
N SER A 115 -7.47 -3.53 -51.72
CA SER A 115 -6.87 -4.73 -52.32
C SER A 115 -7.87 -5.66 -53.03
N VAL A 116 -9.10 -5.22 -53.28
CA VAL A 116 -10.09 -5.94 -54.13
C VAL A 116 -10.09 -5.35 -55.54
N SER A 117 -8.93 -5.32 -56.19
CA SER A 117 -8.80 -5.18 -57.64
C SER A 117 -7.37 -5.48 -58.04
N SER A 118 -7.07 -6.74 -58.33
CA SER A 118 -6.10 -7.22 -59.35
C SER A 118 -5.97 -8.74 -59.25
N SER A 119 -6.26 -9.42 -60.36
CA SER A 119 -6.12 -10.86 -60.54
C SER A 119 -4.76 -11.22 -61.16
N GLU A 120 -4.28 -12.44 -60.86
CA GLU A 120 -3.19 -13.23 -61.51
C GLU A 120 -1.74 -12.71 -61.30
N THR A 121 -0.68 -13.49 -61.03
CA THR A 121 -0.29 -14.88 -61.37
C THR A 121 0.78 -15.42 -60.38
N LEU A 122 0.89 -16.76 -60.32
CA LEU A 122 1.83 -17.66 -59.60
C LEU A 122 3.34 -17.27 -59.57
N ILE A 123 4.06 -17.66 -58.49
CA ILE A 123 5.25 -18.57 -58.47
C ILE A 123 5.69 -18.87 -57.01
N SER A 124 6.20 -20.09 -56.83
CA SER A 124 6.62 -20.85 -55.65
C SER A 124 7.98 -20.51 -55.00
N SER A 125 8.04 -20.55 -53.64
CA SER A 125 9.07 -21.12 -52.72
C SER A 125 10.56 -20.65 -52.78
N PRO A 126 11.47 -20.94 -51.80
CA PRO A 126 11.38 -21.26 -50.34
C PRO A 126 12.43 -20.55 -49.40
N ASN A 127 12.23 -20.64 -48.07
CA ASN A 127 13.17 -20.77 -46.92
C ASN A 127 14.52 -19.99 -46.75
N SER A 128 14.73 -19.54 -45.47
CA SER A 128 16.00 -19.45 -44.68
C SER A 128 16.64 -18.04 -44.45
N PRO A 129 17.62 -17.86 -43.52
CA PRO A 129 17.38 -17.39 -42.14
C PRO A 129 18.35 -16.25 -41.68
N ALA A 130 18.20 -15.80 -40.43
CA ALA A 130 19.20 -15.16 -39.54
C ALA A 130 20.02 -13.95 -40.03
N SER A 131 19.99 -12.86 -39.24
CA SER A 131 21.18 -12.01 -39.04
C SER A 131 21.25 -11.54 -37.60
N SER A 132 22.28 -12.05 -36.91
CA SER A 132 22.78 -11.62 -35.62
C SER A 132 23.69 -10.41 -35.81
N THR A 133 23.47 -9.33 -35.06
CA THR A 133 24.52 -8.35 -34.77
C THR A 133 24.54 -8.08 -33.28
N THR A 134 25.64 -8.53 -32.68
CA THR A 134 26.15 -8.25 -31.35
C THR A 134 26.32 -6.74 -31.11
N SER A 135 25.87 -6.25 -29.97
CA SER A 135 26.47 -5.10 -29.26
C SER A 135 26.14 -5.20 -27.77
N GLU A 136 27.14 -5.59 -26.99
CA GLU A 136 27.18 -5.35 -25.54
C GLU A 136 27.45 -3.86 -25.30
N ALA A 137 26.51 -3.15 -24.67
CA ALA A 137 26.77 -1.98 -23.84
C ALA A 137 25.51 -1.71 -23.01
N GLY A 138 25.66 -1.79 -21.70
CA GLY A 138 24.55 -1.75 -20.74
C GLY A 138 23.74 -0.47 -20.80
N ASP A 139 22.42 -0.64 -20.86
CA ASP A 139 21.44 0.34 -20.45
C ASP A 139 20.34 -0.42 -19.70
N TYR A 140 20.11 -0.06 -18.43
CA TYR A 140 19.00 -0.57 -17.63
C TYR A 140 17.72 0.11 -18.13
N ASP A 141 17.16 -0.41 -19.22
CA ASP A 141 15.83 -0.03 -19.69
C ASP A 141 14.84 -1.14 -19.30
N PRO A 142 13.78 -0.86 -18.51
CA PRO A 142 12.72 -1.83 -18.33
C PRO A 142 11.95 -1.92 -19.65
N GLU A 143 12.34 -2.85 -20.50
CA GLU A 143 11.65 -3.14 -21.74
C GLU A 143 10.18 -3.49 -21.44
N TYR A 144 9.29 -2.57 -21.81
CA TYR A 144 7.84 -2.76 -21.75
C TYR A 144 7.43 -3.68 -22.90
N TYR A 145 7.43 -4.98 -22.63
CA TYR A 145 7.00 -5.99 -23.58
C TYR A 145 5.47 -6.10 -23.60
N THR A 146 4.88 -5.56 -24.66
CA THR A 146 3.50 -5.86 -25.09
C THR A 146 3.51 -6.69 -26.36
N ASP A 147 4.32 -7.75 -26.41
CA ASP A 147 4.12 -8.81 -27.40
C ASP A 147 3.68 -10.07 -26.68
N GLY A 148 2.39 -10.39 -26.86
CA GLY A 148 1.78 -11.59 -26.32
C GLY A 148 2.42 -12.81 -26.98
N VAL A 149 3.12 -13.62 -26.19
CA VAL A 149 3.49 -14.97 -26.59
C VAL A 149 2.20 -15.79 -26.67
N SER A 150 1.80 -16.10 -27.90
CA SER A 150 0.71 -17.02 -28.19
C SER A 150 1.27 -18.45 -28.14
N GLY A 151 1.07 -19.13 -27.02
CA GLY A 151 1.47 -20.52 -26.81
C GLY A 151 0.69 -21.13 -25.65
N ALA A 152 -0.20 -22.07 -25.96
CA ALA A 152 -1.01 -22.79 -24.99
C ALA A 152 -0.13 -23.53 -23.96
N TYR A 153 -0.29 -23.20 -22.66
CA TYR A 153 -0.13 -24.04 -21.43
C TYR A 153 0.19 -23.27 -20.12
N ASP A 154 0.22 -21.92 -20.08
CA ASP A 154 0.44 -21.15 -18.83
C ASP A 154 -0.65 -20.10 -18.55
N ASN A 155 -1.90 -20.53 -18.34
CA ASN A 155 -2.98 -19.61 -17.96
C ASN A 155 -2.89 -19.28 -16.46
N VAL A 156 -2.39 -18.08 -16.15
CA VAL A 156 -2.50 -17.50 -14.81
C VAL A 156 -3.97 -17.23 -14.49
N VAL A 157 -4.39 -17.66 -13.30
CA VAL A 157 -5.72 -17.40 -12.75
C VAL A 157 -5.64 -16.21 -11.79
N HIS A 158 -6.47 -15.20 -12.03
CA HIS A 158 -6.62 -14.07 -11.13
C HIS A 158 -7.84 -14.27 -10.25
N VAL A 159 -7.60 -14.56 -8.98
CA VAL A 159 -8.63 -14.61 -7.96
C VAL A 159 -8.86 -13.19 -7.45
N ILE A 160 -10.05 -12.65 -7.64
CA ILE A 160 -10.39 -11.29 -7.22
C ILE A 160 -11.37 -11.37 -6.07
N ILE A 161 -10.94 -10.98 -4.88
CA ILE A 161 -11.81 -10.95 -3.69
C ILE A 161 -12.32 -9.53 -3.49
N ILE A 162 -13.64 -9.39 -3.38
CA ILE A 162 -14.34 -8.12 -3.16
C ILE A 162 -15.04 -8.19 -1.79
N PRO A 163 -14.37 -7.80 -0.68
CA PRO A 163 -15.00 -7.73 0.62
C PRO A 163 -16.08 -6.65 0.65
N ASN A 164 -17.25 -6.99 1.15
CA ASN A 164 -18.42 -6.12 1.27
C ASN A 164 -18.96 -6.13 2.71
N TYR A 165 -19.27 -4.93 3.20
CA TYR A 165 -20.11 -4.74 4.38
C TYR A 165 -20.89 -3.44 4.26
N LYS A 166 -22.21 -3.52 4.12
CA LYS A 166 -23.12 -2.37 4.02
C LYS A 166 -22.84 -1.42 2.83
N GLU A 167 -22.11 -1.88 1.81
CA GLU A 167 -22.01 -1.13 0.56
C GLU A 167 -23.29 -1.29 -0.24
N GLU A 168 -23.65 -0.26 -1.01
CA GLU A 168 -24.82 -0.31 -1.87
C GLU A 168 -24.61 -1.32 -3.01
N VAL A 169 -25.68 -1.98 -3.45
CA VAL A 169 -25.63 -2.98 -4.53
C VAL A 169 -25.05 -2.37 -5.81
N ASP A 170 -25.39 -1.10 -6.09
CA ASP A 170 -24.91 -0.36 -7.25
C ASP A 170 -23.38 -0.19 -7.24
N THR A 171 -22.75 -0.06 -6.06
CA THR A 171 -21.30 0.03 -5.94
C THR A 171 -20.64 -1.29 -6.38
N LEU A 172 -21.15 -2.42 -5.89
CA LEU A 172 -20.64 -3.74 -6.28
C LEU A 172 -20.91 -4.05 -7.75
N ARG A 173 -22.09 -3.70 -8.25
CA ARG A 173 -22.44 -3.83 -9.67
C ARG A 173 -21.48 -3.04 -10.56
N GLU A 174 -21.20 -1.78 -10.22
CA GLU A 174 -20.28 -0.95 -11.01
C GLU A 174 -18.88 -1.57 -11.06
N THR A 175 -18.37 -2.07 -9.92
CA THR A 175 -17.08 -2.77 -9.87
C THR A 175 -17.09 -4.06 -10.71
N LEU A 176 -18.17 -4.85 -10.66
CA LEU A 176 -18.32 -6.05 -11.47
C LEU A 176 -18.46 -5.73 -12.97
N ASP A 177 -19.15 -4.65 -13.35
CA ASP A 177 -19.26 -4.18 -14.74
C ASP A 177 -17.87 -3.85 -15.30
N VAL A 178 -17.04 -3.12 -14.53
CA VAL A 178 -15.66 -2.79 -14.90
C VAL A 178 -14.86 -4.07 -15.11
N LEU A 179 -14.86 -4.98 -14.14
CA LEU A 179 -14.12 -6.24 -14.24
C LEU A 179 -14.61 -7.11 -15.41
N ALA A 180 -15.93 -7.20 -15.63
CA ALA A 180 -16.54 -7.97 -16.70
C ALA A 180 -16.25 -7.40 -18.10
N SER A 181 -15.90 -6.11 -18.18
CA SER A 181 -15.48 -5.46 -19.43
C SER A 181 -14.06 -5.88 -19.87
N HIS A 182 -13.27 -6.47 -18.96
CA HIS A 182 -11.90 -6.87 -19.27
C HIS A 182 -11.88 -8.03 -20.27
N PRO A 183 -11.03 -8.00 -21.31
CA PRO A 183 -10.97 -9.07 -22.31
C PRO A 183 -10.71 -10.47 -21.73
N GLN A 184 -9.99 -10.53 -20.61
CA GLN A 184 -9.58 -11.77 -19.95
C GLN A 184 -10.54 -12.29 -18.87
N ALA A 185 -11.63 -11.57 -18.58
CA ALA A 185 -12.53 -11.88 -17.47
C ALA A 185 -13.10 -13.31 -17.55
N HIS A 186 -13.60 -13.70 -18.72
CA HIS A 186 -14.30 -14.96 -18.94
C HIS A 186 -13.40 -16.21 -18.92
N TYR A 187 -12.07 -16.06 -19.00
CA TYR A 187 -11.13 -17.21 -19.02
C TYR A 187 -10.05 -17.16 -17.93
N SER A 188 -9.90 -16.06 -17.19
CA SER A 188 -8.85 -15.93 -16.17
C SER A 188 -9.36 -15.45 -14.81
N TYR A 189 -10.52 -14.79 -14.71
CA TYR A 189 -10.98 -14.22 -13.43
C TYR A 189 -11.89 -15.14 -12.64
N ASP A 190 -11.46 -15.47 -11.43
CA ASP A 190 -12.28 -16.12 -10.41
C ASP A 190 -12.66 -15.05 -9.37
N VAL A 191 -13.87 -14.52 -9.46
CA VAL A 191 -14.34 -13.44 -8.59
C VAL A 191 -15.08 -14.01 -7.38
N TYR A 192 -14.72 -13.55 -6.19
CA TYR A 192 -15.38 -13.91 -4.93
C TYR A 192 -15.92 -12.67 -4.23
N LEU A 193 -17.24 -12.64 -4.01
CA LEU A 193 -17.88 -11.64 -3.17
C LEU A 193 -17.71 -12.06 -1.69
N GLY A 194 -16.86 -11.36 -0.95
CA GLY A 194 -16.65 -11.59 0.48
C GLY A 194 -17.76 -10.90 1.28
N MET A 195 -18.79 -11.63 1.67
CA MET A 195 -19.97 -11.08 2.35
C MET A 195 -19.89 -11.30 3.86
N GLU A 196 -20.53 -10.44 4.64
CA GLU A 196 -20.60 -10.54 6.11
C GLU A 196 -21.98 -11.03 6.56
N HIS A 197 -22.04 -12.07 7.39
CA HIS A 197 -23.30 -12.53 8.03
C HIS A 197 -23.97 -11.42 8.85
N ARG A 198 -23.19 -10.44 9.32
CA ARG A 198 -23.66 -9.24 10.03
C ARG A 198 -24.54 -8.31 9.18
N GLU A 199 -24.54 -8.47 7.86
CA GLU A 199 -25.44 -7.76 6.96
C GLU A 199 -26.62 -8.66 6.58
N SER A 200 -27.82 -8.32 7.02
CA SER A 200 -29.03 -9.14 6.83
C SER A 200 -29.39 -9.41 5.37
N SER A 201 -29.02 -8.50 4.45
CA SER A 201 -29.29 -8.60 3.01
C SER A 201 -28.14 -9.22 2.21
N ALA A 202 -27.08 -9.69 2.88
CA ALA A 202 -25.83 -10.03 2.22
C ALA A 202 -25.98 -11.16 1.19
N GLU A 203 -26.63 -12.26 1.57
CA GLU A 203 -26.82 -13.42 0.70
C GLU A 203 -27.71 -13.10 -0.51
N THR A 204 -28.87 -12.47 -0.29
CA THR A 204 -29.78 -12.05 -1.38
C THR A 204 -29.07 -11.10 -2.36
N LYS A 205 -28.26 -10.17 -1.84
CA LYS A 205 -27.47 -9.25 -2.67
C LYS A 205 -26.45 -10.01 -3.51
N ALA A 206 -25.70 -10.93 -2.91
CA ALA A 206 -24.70 -11.72 -3.61
C ALA A 206 -25.31 -12.60 -4.69
N LEU A 207 -26.39 -13.33 -4.39
CA LEU A 207 -27.09 -14.18 -5.35
C LEU A 207 -27.65 -13.37 -6.52
N GLY A 208 -28.21 -12.18 -6.26
CA GLY A 208 -28.67 -11.27 -7.32
C GLY A 208 -27.53 -10.85 -8.26
N LEU A 209 -26.36 -10.48 -7.72
CA LEU A 209 -25.19 -10.12 -8.52
C LEU A 209 -24.62 -11.33 -9.28
N ILE A 210 -24.57 -12.52 -8.67
CA ILE A 210 -24.13 -13.75 -9.34
C ILE A 210 -25.02 -14.07 -10.54
N GLN A 211 -26.33 -13.93 -10.37
CA GLN A 211 -27.29 -14.12 -11.47
C GLN A 211 -27.11 -13.09 -12.58
N GLU A 212 -26.92 -11.81 -12.22
CA GLU A 212 -26.74 -10.71 -13.17
C GLU A 212 -25.46 -10.86 -14.01
N PHE A 213 -24.36 -11.30 -13.38
CA PHE A 213 -23.04 -11.44 -14.02
C PHE A 213 -22.73 -12.88 -14.46
N ALA A 214 -23.73 -13.74 -14.55
CA ALA A 214 -23.56 -15.12 -14.99
C ALA A 214 -22.83 -15.17 -16.36
N LYS A 215 -21.80 -16.04 -16.44
CA LYS A 215 -20.96 -16.26 -17.64
C LYS A 215 -20.05 -15.08 -18.06
N LYS A 216 -19.98 -13.99 -17.29
CA LYS A 216 -19.04 -12.89 -17.56
C LYS A 216 -17.60 -13.19 -17.11
N PHE A 217 -17.47 -14.02 -16.08
CA PHE A 217 -16.21 -14.42 -15.46
C PHE A 217 -15.94 -15.91 -15.68
N ARG A 218 -14.67 -16.32 -15.55
CA ARG A 218 -14.31 -17.75 -15.50
C ARG A 218 -15.00 -18.44 -14.33
N PHE A 219 -15.05 -17.77 -13.19
CA PHE A 219 -15.83 -18.19 -12.03
C PHE A 219 -16.33 -16.96 -11.25
N LEU A 220 -17.53 -17.04 -10.69
CA LEU A 220 -18.10 -16.02 -9.82
C LEU A 220 -18.89 -16.71 -8.71
N ASP A 221 -18.55 -16.43 -7.46
CA ASP A 221 -19.21 -16.98 -6.28
C ASP A 221 -19.13 -15.99 -5.11
N PHE A 222 -19.71 -16.37 -3.97
CA PHE A 222 -19.65 -15.58 -2.74
C PHE A 222 -19.27 -16.44 -1.54
N THR A 223 -18.79 -15.77 -0.50
CA THR A 223 -18.55 -16.38 0.81
C THR A 223 -19.28 -15.57 1.86
N LEU A 224 -19.70 -16.21 2.95
CA LEU A 224 -20.37 -15.53 4.06
C LEU A 224 -19.54 -15.70 5.32
N HIS A 225 -18.89 -14.63 5.75
CA HIS A 225 -18.06 -14.57 6.95
C HIS A 225 -18.96 -14.58 8.21
N PRO A 226 -18.80 -15.55 9.13
CA PRO A 226 -19.56 -15.63 10.37
C PRO A 226 -19.36 -14.41 11.29
N SER A 227 -20.37 -14.10 12.10
CA SER A 227 -20.37 -12.91 12.96
C SER A 227 -19.70 -13.11 14.31
N ASP A 228 -19.44 -14.37 14.70
CA ASP A 228 -19.23 -14.83 16.07
C ASP A 228 -17.94 -15.65 16.25
N ILE A 229 -16.95 -15.47 15.38
CA ILE A 229 -15.63 -16.11 15.55
C ILE A 229 -14.89 -15.43 16.71
N GLN A 230 -14.64 -16.19 17.78
CA GLN A 230 -14.00 -15.69 18.99
C GLN A 230 -12.55 -15.26 18.71
N GLY A 231 -12.20 -14.04 19.14
CA GLY A 231 -10.84 -13.50 18.99
C GLY A 231 -10.56 -12.82 17.65
N GLU A 232 -11.50 -12.87 16.69
CA GLU A 232 -11.38 -12.14 15.43
C GLU A 232 -11.95 -10.72 15.51
N ALA A 233 -11.18 -9.75 15.05
CA ALA A 233 -11.61 -8.38 14.86
C ALA A 233 -12.58 -8.30 13.68
N ALA A 234 -13.64 -7.49 13.81
CA ALA A 234 -14.53 -7.20 12.69
C ALA A 234 -13.81 -6.32 11.65
N GLY A 235 -13.84 -6.66 10.36
CA GLY A 235 -13.30 -5.78 9.34
C GLY A 235 -12.97 -6.46 8.01
N LYS A 236 -12.37 -5.68 7.11
CA LYS A 236 -11.96 -6.12 5.77
C LYS A 236 -10.99 -7.32 5.85
N GLY A 237 -10.02 -7.27 6.75
CA GLY A 237 -9.01 -8.34 6.93
C GLY A 237 -9.63 -9.71 7.21
N SER A 238 -10.54 -9.82 8.19
CA SER A 238 -11.16 -11.09 8.58
C SER A 238 -12.09 -11.65 7.50
N ASN A 239 -12.85 -10.76 6.82
CA ASN A 239 -13.66 -11.16 5.67
C ASN A 239 -12.78 -11.68 4.52
N LEU A 240 -11.68 -10.96 4.20
CA LEU A 240 -10.70 -11.38 3.19
C LEU A 240 -10.06 -12.73 3.56
N ALA A 241 -9.70 -12.93 4.84
CA ALA A 241 -9.13 -14.17 5.36
C ALA A 241 -10.09 -15.36 5.16
N TRP A 242 -11.36 -15.17 5.53
CA TRP A 242 -12.41 -16.18 5.38
C TRP A 242 -12.63 -16.54 3.90
N ALA A 243 -12.77 -15.52 3.05
CA ALA A 243 -12.96 -15.71 1.62
C ALA A 243 -11.77 -16.45 0.98
N ALA A 244 -10.54 -16.02 1.28
CA ALA A 244 -9.32 -16.65 0.78
C ALA A 244 -9.18 -18.11 1.21
N ARG A 245 -9.61 -18.43 2.44
CA ARG A 245 -9.59 -19.80 2.93
C ARG A 245 -10.58 -20.70 2.19
N LYS A 246 -11.81 -20.22 1.96
CA LYS A 246 -12.84 -20.97 1.23
C LYS A 246 -12.48 -21.18 -0.24
N LEU A 247 -12.00 -20.14 -0.93
CA LEU A 247 -11.58 -20.31 -2.33
C LEU A 247 -10.35 -21.21 -2.47
N SER A 248 -9.50 -21.31 -1.44
CA SER A 248 -8.28 -22.12 -1.48
C SER A 248 -8.57 -23.60 -1.72
N GLU A 249 -9.74 -24.09 -1.30
CA GLU A 249 -10.22 -25.47 -1.50
C GLU A 249 -10.37 -25.82 -3.00
N ARG A 250 -10.57 -24.81 -3.88
CA ARG A 250 -10.78 -25.00 -5.32
C ARG A 250 -9.49 -25.35 -6.08
N TYR A 251 -8.33 -25.00 -5.55
CA TYR A 251 -7.07 -25.06 -6.29
C TYR A 251 -6.20 -26.22 -5.79
N SER A 252 -6.06 -27.26 -6.62
CA SER A 252 -5.13 -28.37 -6.41
C SER A 252 -3.67 -27.90 -6.36
N ALA A 253 -2.82 -28.59 -5.62
CA ALA A 253 -1.41 -28.25 -5.40
C ALA A 253 -0.64 -27.87 -6.70
N THR A 254 -0.87 -28.57 -7.80
CA THR A 254 -0.19 -28.31 -9.09
C THR A 254 -0.55 -26.98 -9.76
N VAL A 255 -1.72 -26.42 -9.46
CA VAL A 255 -2.25 -25.20 -10.09
C VAL A 255 -1.94 -23.96 -9.25
N ARG A 256 -1.75 -24.10 -7.92
CA ARG A 256 -1.61 -22.98 -6.97
C ARG A 256 -0.50 -22.00 -7.34
N LYS A 257 0.59 -22.48 -7.94
CA LYS A 257 1.69 -21.66 -8.43
C LYS A 257 1.27 -20.63 -9.49
N ASN A 258 0.22 -20.91 -10.26
CA ASN A 258 -0.32 -20.05 -11.32
C ASN A 258 -1.59 -19.31 -10.86
N VAL A 259 -1.89 -19.29 -9.56
CA VAL A 259 -3.05 -18.58 -8.99
C VAL A 259 -2.55 -17.36 -8.25
N ILE A 260 -3.03 -16.18 -8.63
CA ILE A 260 -2.71 -14.92 -7.97
C ILE A 260 -3.99 -14.36 -7.34
N ILE A 261 -3.92 -14.03 -6.07
CA ILE A 261 -5.04 -13.41 -5.34
C ILE A 261 -4.85 -11.89 -5.36
N THR A 262 -5.91 -11.17 -5.69
CA THR A 262 -6.02 -9.71 -5.61
C THR A 262 -7.17 -9.36 -4.68
N GLY A 263 -6.89 -8.70 -3.56
CA GLY A 263 -7.91 -8.12 -2.69
C GLY A 263 -8.22 -6.68 -3.11
N ILE A 264 -9.47 -6.38 -3.46
CA ILE A 264 -9.89 -5.02 -3.85
C ILE A 264 -10.92 -4.43 -2.88
N ASP A 265 -10.99 -3.11 -2.74
CA ASP A 265 -12.14 -2.49 -2.08
C ASP A 265 -13.37 -2.59 -3.01
N ALA A 266 -14.57 -2.65 -2.43
CA ALA A 266 -15.84 -2.75 -3.15
C ALA A 266 -16.08 -1.64 -4.20
N ASP A 267 -15.39 -0.50 -4.08
CA ASP A 267 -15.49 0.66 -4.95
C ASP A 267 -14.19 0.95 -5.74
N SER A 268 -13.24 0.02 -5.75
CA SER A 268 -11.99 0.18 -6.51
C SER A 268 -12.19 -0.25 -7.96
N HIS A 269 -11.82 0.63 -8.90
CA HIS A 269 -11.78 0.30 -10.33
C HIS A 269 -10.34 -0.01 -10.75
N LEU A 270 -10.15 -1.17 -11.37
CA LEU A 270 -8.89 -1.59 -11.96
C LEU A 270 -9.02 -1.56 -13.48
N SER A 271 -7.98 -1.09 -14.17
CA SER A 271 -7.90 -1.21 -15.63
C SER A 271 -7.62 -2.65 -16.02
N SER A 272 -8.04 -3.07 -17.22
CA SER A 272 -7.66 -4.38 -17.79
C SER A 272 -6.14 -4.58 -17.81
N ASN A 273 -5.39 -3.48 -17.98
CA ASN A 273 -3.92 -3.50 -17.99
C ASN A 273 -3.31 -3.89 -16.64
N TYR A 274 -4.03 -3.73 -15.52
CA TYR A 274 -3.56 -4.18 -14.20
C TYR A 274 -3.24 -5.67 -14.23
N PHE A 275 -4.19 -6.49 -14.68
CA PHE A 275 -4.07 -7.94 -14.71
C PHE A 275 -3.13 -8.42 -15.82
N THR A 276 -3.09 -7.73 -16.96
CA THR A 276 -2.12 -8.03 -18.03
C THR A 276 -0.68 -7.81 -17.55
N LEU A 277 -0.39 -6.68 -16.91
CA LEU A 277 0.94 -6.40 -16.35
C LEU A 277 1.29 -7.40 -15.24
N LEU A 278 0.32 -7.75 -14.40
CA LEU A 278 0.50 -8.74 -13.33
C LEU A 278 0.85 -10.12 -13.89
N THR A 279 0.07 -10.64 -14.86
CA THR A 279 0.37 -11.90 -15.56
C THR A 279 1.77 -11.87 -16.16
N ASN A 280 2.11 -10.81 -16.90
CA ASN A 280 3.41 -10.70 -17.55
C ASN A 280 4.55 -10.72 -16.52
N MET A 281 4.45 -9.95 -15.44
CA MET A 281 5.48 -9.98 -14.39
C MET A 281 5.58 -11.34 -13.70
N HIS A 282 4.46 -12.03 -13.48
CA HIS A 282 4.47 -13.35 -12.86
C HIS A 282 5.15 -14.40 -13.75
N LEU A 283 4.88 -14.39 -15.05
CA LEU A 283 5.47 -15.33 -16.00
C LEU A 283 6.93 -14.99 -16.33
N SER A 284 7.26 -13.71 -16.53
CA SER A 284 8.62 -13.27 -16.88
C SER A 284 9.64 -13.43 -15.75
N TYR A 285 9.19 -13.41 -14.49
CA TYR A 285 10.06 -13.53 -13.32
C TYR A 285 9.74 -14.79 -12.50
N SER A 286 9.61 -15.92 -13.17
CA SER A 286 9.19 -17.22 -12.60
C SER A 286 9.97 -17.64 -11.35
N GLU A 287 11.28 -17.33 -11.27
CA GLU A 287 12.14 -17.63 -10.11
C GLU A 287 11.70 -16.91 -8.82
N THR A 288 11.14 -15.70 -8.93
CA THR A 288 10.72 -14.88 -7.78
C THR A 288 9.19 -14.77 -7.66
N ALA A 289 8.46 -15.34 -8.62
CA ALA A 289 7.03 -15.17 -8.79
C ALA A 289 6.22 -15.61 -7.55
N LEU A 290 6.62 -16.71 -6.92
CA LEU A 290 5.98 -17.28 -5.71
C LEU A 290 6.34 -16.53 -4.42
N THR A 291 7.31 -15.63 -4.47
CA THR A 291 7.79 -14.83 -3.34
C THR A 291 7.64 -13.33 -3.60
N THR A 292 6.71 -12.95 -4.48
CA THR A 292 6.48 -11.56 -4.88
C THR A 292 5.14 -11.04 -4.39
N ILE A 293 5.14 -9.84 -3.79
CA ILE A 293 3.94 -9.00 -3.65
C ILE A 293 3.94 -7.93 -4.74
N TYR A 294 2.79 -7.75 -5.37
CA TYR A 294 2.57 -6.76 -6.41
C TYR A 294 1.73 -5.61 -5.88
N SER A 295 2.32 -4.42 -5.86
CA SER A 295 1.73 -3.18 -5.35
C SER A 295 1.40 -2.23 -6.51
N ALA A 296 0.32 -1.46 -6.41
CA ALA A 296 -0.04 -0.48 -7.44
C ALA A 296 -0.23 0.92 -6.82
N PRO A 297 0.01 1.99 -7.60
CA PRO A 297 -0.27 3.34 -7.14
C PRO A 297 -1.78 3.59 -7.03
N ILE A 298 -2.19 4.49 -6.14
CA ILE A 298 -3.60 4.87 -5.99
C ILE A 298 -3.86 6.25 -6.59
N ILE A 299 -5.06 6.42 -7.16
CA ILE A 299 -5.54 7.69 -7.69
C ILE A 299 -6.97 7.94 -7.20
N PHE A 300 -7.24 9.15 -6.70
CA PHE A 300 -8.57 9.57 -6.28
C PHE A 300 -9.25 10.37 -7.40
N ASP A 301 -9.90 9.67 -8.33
CA ASP A 301 -10.45 10.24 -9.56
C ASP A 301 -11.95 10.00 -9.78
N ARG A 302 -12.61 9.26 -8.88
CA ARG A 302 -14.04 8.96 -9.00
C ARG A 302 -14.91 10.16 -8.60
N ASN A 303 -14.78 10.63 -7.37
CA ASN A 303 -15.66 11.67 -6.78
C ASN A 303 -14.90 12.87 -6.18
N ALA A 304 -13.64 13.12 -6.55
CA ALA A 304 -12.85 14.19 -5.93
C ALA A 304 -13.49 15.60 -6.09
N HIS A 305 -14.30 15.82 -7.13
CA HIS A 305 -15.06 17.05 -7.34
C HIS A 305 -16.26 17.21 -6.39
N CYS A 306 -16.69 16.14 -5.72
CA CYS A 306 -17.82 16.14 -4.78
C CYS A 306 -17.40 16.34 -3.32
N VAL A 307 -16.10 16.33 -3.00
CA VAL A 307 -15.60 16.48 -1.63
C VAL A 307 -14.94 17.85 -1.41
N PRO A 308 -14.93 18.36 -0.16
CA PRO A 308 -14.25 19.61 0.17
C PRO A 308 -12.73 19.54 -0.04
N SER A 309 -12.10 20.69 -0.24
CA SER A 309 -10.65 20.83 -0.43
C SER A 309 -9.82 20.11 0.66
N LEU A 310 -10.22 20.24 1.93
CA LEU A 310 -9.53 19.58 3.05
C LEU A 310 -9.49 18.05 2.92
N VAL A 311 -10.60 17.44 2.50
CA VAL A 311 -10.69 15.98 2.32
C VAL A 311 -9.88 15.55 1.11
N ARG A 312 -10.06 16.27 -0.01
CA ARG A 312 -9.36 15.99 -1.26
C ARG A 312 -7.85 16.05 -1.11
N VAL A 313 -7.33 17.10 -0.47
CA VAL A 313 -5.88 17.25 -0.24
C VAL A 313 -5.38 16.19 0.75
N ALA A 314 -6.18 15.82 1.76
CA ALA A 314 -5.82 14.74 2.67
C ALA A 314 -5.66 13.40 1.94
N ASP A 315 -6.53 13.11 0.97
CA ASP A 315 -6.45 11.89 0.15
C ASP A 315 -5.28 11.93 -0.84
N ILE A 316 -4.98 13.10 -1.43
CA ILE A 316 -3.79 13.29 -2.28
C ILE A 316 -2.50 13.03 -1.48
N LEU A 317 -2.40 13.56 -0.25
CA LEU A 317 -1.24 13.35 0.62
C LEU A 317 -1.17 11.91 1.16
N TRP A 318 -2.32 11.27 1.41
CA TRP A 318 -2.36 9.84 1.72
C TRP A 318 -1.85 8.97 0.57
N GLY A 319 -2.27 9.28 -0.67
CA GLY A 319 -1.70 8.67 -1.88
C GLY A 319 -0.19 8.89 -2.01
N ALA A 320 0.30 10.08 -1.64
CA ALA A 320 1.73 10.36 -1.60
C ALA A 320 2.48 9.43 -0.65
N ALA A 321 1.91 9.17 0.53
CA ALA A 321 2.49 8.27 1.52
C ALA A 321 2.60 6.85 1.01
N GLY A 322 1.52 6.27 0.49
CA GLY A 322 1.54 4.92 -0.09
C GLY A 322 2.48 4.80 -1.29
N MET A 323 2.47 5.80 -2.19
CA MET A 323 3.30 5.77 -3.38
C MET A 323 4.78 6.06 -3.12
N SER A 324 5.15 6.68 -1.99
CA SER A 324 6.55 7.05 -1.70
C SER A 324 7.52 5.87 -1.63
N GLY A 325 7.01 4.64 -1.48
CA GLY A 325 7.79 3.39 -1.51
C GLY A 325 7.82 2.68 -2.87
N LEU A 326 7.16 3.21 -3.91
CA LEU A 326 7.01 2.57 -5.22
C LEU A 326 7.98 3.13 -6.28
N TYR A 327 9.05 3.83 -5.88
CA TYR A 327 10.05 4.35 -6.80
C TYR A 327 10.88 3.20 -7.44
N PRO A 328 11.42 3.39 -8.66
CA PRO A 328 12.28 2.40 -9.30
C PRO A 328 13.47 2.01 -8.41
N GLY A 329 13.69 0.71 -8.23
CA GLY A 329 14.78 0.18 -7.39
C GLY A 329 14.46 0.13 -5.90
N SER A 330 13.23 0.44 -5.47
CA SER A 330 12.83 0.22 -4.08
C SER A 330 12.76 -1.27 -3.74
N SER A 331 13.51 -1.72 -2.74
CA SER A 331 13.41 -3.09 -2.21
C SER A 331 12.20 -3.29 -1.31
N ILE A 332 11.67 -2.21 -0.72
CA ILE A 332 10.56 -2.23 0.23
C ILE A 332 9.42 -1.35 -0.30
N SER A 333 8.36 -2.00 -0.79
CA SER A 333 7.20 -1.37 -1.43
C SER A 333 5.89 -1.90 -0.86
N PRO A 334 5.57 -1.60 0.42
CA PRO A 334 4.32 -2.02 1.03
C PRO A 334 3.13 -1.47 0.23
N PRO A 335 2.09 -2.26 -0.01
CA PRO A 335 0.92 -1.81 -0.74
C PRO A 335 0.06 -0.84 0.07
N THR A 336 -0.87 -0.18 -0.60
CA THR A 336 -1.93 0.60 0.03
C THR A 336 -3.26 0.25 -0.64
N SER A 337 -4.20 -0.24 0.15
CA SER A 337 -5.56 -0.67 -0.24
C SER A 337 -5.67 -1.91 -1.14
N VAL A 338 -5.05 -1.91 -2.33
CA VAL A 338 -5.16 -3.02 -3.31
C VAL A 338 -3.80 -3.57 -3.65
N TYR A 339 -3.67 -4.89 -3.57
CA TYR A 339 -2.45 -5.63 -3.87
C TYR A 339 -2.74 -7.03 -4.36
N SER A 340 -1.75 -7.60 -5.04
CA SER A 340 -1.80 -8.97 -5.53
C SER A 340 -0.64 -9.79 -4.99
N LEU A 341 -0.88 -11.07 -4.74
CA LEU A 341 0.14 -12.02 -4.29
C LEU A 341 -0.24 -13.46 -4.70
N PRO A 342 0.74 -14.33 -5.02
CA PRO A 342 0.47 -15.70 -5.41
C PRO A 342 -0.13 -16.49 -4.25
N LEU A 343 -1.04 -17.42 -4.56
CA LEU A 343 -1.70 -18.28 -3.58
C LEU A 343 -0.68 -19.12 -2.78
N ASP A 344 0.44 -19.50 -3.40
CA ASP A 344 1.54 -20.18 -2.70
C ASP A 344 2.15 -19.33 -1.57
N LEU A 345 2.33 -18.01 -1.79
CA LEU A 345 2.80 -17.11 -0.72
C LEU A 345 1.78 -16.98 0.40
N VAL A 346 0.48 -16.99 0.06
CA VAL A 346 -0.61 -16.99 1.04
C VAL A 346 -0.56 -18.26 1.90
N ASP A 347 -0.27 -19.42 1.31
CA ASP A 347 -0.12 -20.68 2.03
C ASP A 347 1.09 -20.65 2.97
N ARG A 348 2.24 -20.13 2.51
CA ARG A 348 3.45 -19.98 3.32
C ARG A 348 3.22 -19.21 4.62
N VAL A 349 2.33 -18.23 4.58
CA VAL A 349 2.03 -17.37 5.74
C VAL A 349 0.75 -17.77 6.48
N GLY A 350 0.00 -18.76 6.00
CA GLY A 350 -1.28 -19.16 6.60
C GLY A 350 -2.38 -18.10 6.46
N GLY A 351 -2.35 -17.30 5.39
CA GLY A 351 -3.36 -16.28 5.10
C GLY A 351 -3.24 -15.01 5.95
N TRP A 352 -4.36 -14.34 6.16
CA TRP A 352 -4.45 -13.05 6.85
C TRP A 352 -4.68 -13.25 8.35
N ASP A 353 -3.97 -12.46 9.16
CA ASP A 353 -4.20 -12.43 10.60
C ASP A 353 -5.46 -11.61 10.90
N CYS A 354 -6.33 -12.17 11.75
CA CYS A 354 -7.65 -11.60 12.05
C CYS A 354 -7.71 -10.94 13.43
N GLY A 355 -6.59 -10.83 14.15
CA GLY A 355 -6.53 -10.24 15.48
C GLY A 355 -6.64 -8.71 15.49
N SER A 356 -6.84 -8.12 16.68
CA SER A 356 -7.00 -6.66 16.84
C SER A 356 -5.77 -5.83 16.48
N GLU A 357 -4.60 -6.45 16.31
CA GLU A 357 -3.38 -5.79 15.84
C GLU A 357 -3.30 -5.63 14.32
N ALA A 358 -4.06 -6.41 13.55
CA ALA A 358 -4.00 -6.46 12.09
C ALA A 358 -5.05 -5.55 11.41
N ILE A 359 -5.20 -4.31 11.90
CA ILE A 359 -6.23 -3.37 11.41
C ILE A 359 -5.96 -2.90 9.98
N GLY A 360 -4.69 -2.63 9.64
CA GLY A 360 -4.24 -2.32 8.28
C GLY A 360 -3.79 -3.61 7.59
N GLU A 361 -4.74 -4.34 7.00
CA GLU A 361 -4.48 -5.71 6.52
C GLU A 361 -3.44 -5.77 5.40
N ASP A 362 -3.29 -4.69 4.64
CA ASP A 362 -2.35 -4.55 3.53
C ASP A 362 -0.90 -4.47 4.01
N LEU A 363 -0.58 -3.54 4.90
CA LEU A 363 0.74 -3.42 5.52
C LEU A 363 1.05 -4.64 6.39
N HIS A 364 0.08 -5.12 7.15
CA HIS A 364 0.24 -6.28 8.01
C HIS A 364 0.62 -7.53 7.21
N MET A 365 -0.12 -7.82 6.13
CA MET A 365 0.18 -8.95 5.25
C MET A 365 1.56 -8.80 4.59
N TYR A 366 1.93 -7.59 4.19
CA TYR A 366 3.27 -7.33 3.63
C TYR A 366 4.39 -7.63 4.63
N ILE A 367 4.27 -7.17 5.88
CA ILE A 367 5.25 -7.45 6.95
C ILE A 367 5.28 -8.95 7.27
N LYS A 368 4.12 -9.60 7.31
CA LYS A 368 4.02 -11.04 7.54
C LYS A 368 4.77 -11.84 6.48
N CYS A 369 4.52 -11.57 5.20
CA CYS A 369 5.25 -12.18 4.08
C CYS A 369 6.75 -11.85 4.12
N PHE A 370 7.10 -10.61 4.46
CA PHE A 370 8.49 -10.17 4.57
C PHE A 370 9.29 -11.00 5.58
N PHE A 371 8.79 -11.17 6.80
CA PHE A 371 9.47 -11.97 7.82
C PHE A 371 9.35 -13.47 7.58
N ALA A 372 8.28 -13.95 6.93
CA ALA A 372 8.15 -15.34 6.52
C ALA A 372 9.22 -15.77 5.51
N LEU A 373 9.71 -14.82 4.71
CA LEU A 373 10.81 -15.03 3.75
C LEU A 373 12.17 -14.51 4.25
N ASN A 374 12.33 -14.34 5.57
CA ASN A 374 13.57 -13.87 6.19
C ASN A 374 14.09 -12.53 5.62
N GLY A 375 13.19 -11.65 5.16
CA GLY A 375 13.52 -10.37 4.54
C GLY A 375 13.83 -10.43 3.04
N ASN A 376 13.67 -11.59 2.41
CA ASN A 376 13.89 -11.81 0.96
C ASN A 376 12.59 -11.70 0.14
N LEU A 377 11.57 -11.01 0.66
CA LEU A 377 10.33 -10.75 -0.08
C LEU A 377 10.61 -9.84 -1.27
N THR A 378 10.23 -10.30 -2.46
CA THR A 378 10.30 -9.47 -3.68
C THR A 378 9.07 -8.56 -3.75
N SER A 379 9.28 -7.30 -4.12
CA SER A 379 8.19 -6.35 -4.34
C SER A 379 8.23 -5.83 -5.77
N ARG A 380 7.08 -5.79 -6.45
CA ARG A 380 6.99 -5.27 -7.82
C ARG A 380 5.84 -4.29 -7.96
N VAL A 381 6.07 -3.23 -8.72
CA VAL A 381 5.08 -2.17 -8.95
C VAL A 381 4.30 -2.46 -10.23
N ILE A 382 2.98 -2.58 -10.12
CA ILE A 382 2.07 -2.60 -11.27
C ILE A 382 1.85 -1.14 -11.68
N TYR A 383 2.34 -0.75 -12.85
CA TYR A 383 2.20 0.60 -13.42
C TYR A 383 0.79 0.87 -13.97
N SER A 384 -0.23 0.51 -13.20
CA SER A 384 -1.65 0.74 -13.48
C SER A 384 -2.32 1.26 -12.21
N PRO A 385 -2.66 2.56 -12.13
CA PRO A 385 -3.24 3.11 -10.93
C PRO A 385 -4.61 2.53 -10.58
N ILE A 386 -4.83 2.29 -9.30
CA ILE A 386 -6.11 1.89 -8.74
C ILE A 386 -6.99 3.13 -8.60
N SER A 387 -8.11 3.16 -9.31
CA SER A 387 -9.08 4.26 -9.26
C SER A 387 -9.97 4.12 -8.03
N GLN A 388 -9.89 5.09 -7.12
CA GLN A 388 -10.55 5.09 -5.83
C GLN A 388 -11.46 6.30 -5.63
N SER A 389 -12.40 6.16 -4.69
CA SER A 389 -13.25 7.24 -4.22
C SER A 389 -12.69 7.89 -2.96
N ASN A 390 -12.81 9.21 -2.89
CA ASN A 390 -12.68 9.97 -1.66
C ASN A 390 -13.83 9.62 -0.69
N VAL A 391 -13.56 9.65 0.61
CA VAL A 391 -14.58 9.42 1.64
C VAL A 391 -15.56 10.59 1.73
N THR A 392 -16.84 10.28 1.96
CA THR A 392 -17.89 11.29 2.19
C THR A 392 -18.79 10.91 3.36
N GLY A 393 -19.20 11.91 4.13
CA GLY A 393 -20.21 11.82 5.19
C GLY A 393 -21.64 12.06 4.71
N GLY A 394 -21.90 11.94 3.39
CA GLY A 394 -23.18 12.30 2.77
C GLY A 394 -23.29 13.79 2.41
N GLY A 395 -22.15 14.45 2.21
CA GLY A 395 -22.03 15.83 1.76
C GLY A 395 -21.89 16.87 2.87
N GLY A 396 -21.08 17.88 2.58
CA GLY A 396 -20.92 19.08 3.40
C GLY A 396 -19.62 19.07 4.20
N LEU A 397 -19.01 20.26 4.34
CA LEU A 397 -17.66 20.43 4.88
C LEU A 397 -17.44 19.70 6.21
N LEU A 398 -18.33 19.90 7.19
CA LEU A 398 -18.17 19.31 8.53
C LEU A 398 -18.31 17.78 8.52
N LYS A 399 -19.33 17.25 7.83
CA LYS A 399 -19.61 15.81 7.80
C LYS A 399 -18.50 15.06 7.07
N ASP A 400 -18.07 15.57 5.92
CA ASP A 400 -16.99 14.97 5.11
C ASP A 400 -15.64 15.05 5.83
N THR A 401 -15.32 16.20 6.46
CA THR A 401 -14.10 16.36 7.27
C THR A 401 -14.09 15.38 8.45
N ARG A 402 -15.21 15.20 9.15
CA ARG A 402 -15.33 14.24 10.25
C ARG A 402 -15.19 12.79 9.77
N ALA A 403 -15.80 12.44 8.63
CA ALA A 403 -15.69 11.11 8.04
C ALA A 403 -14.24 10.79 7.62
N ARG A 404 -13.55 11.77 7.03
CA ARG A 404 -12.14 11.65 6.65
C ARG A 404 -11.21 11.56 7.87
N TYR A 405 -11.52 12.27 8.95
CA TYR A 405 -10.76 12.19 10.20
C TYR A 405 -10.86 10.79 10.82
N LYS A 406 -12.08 10.21 10.87
CA LYS A 406 -12.26 8.82 11.31
C LYS A 406 -11.46 7.84 10.46
N GLN A 407 -11.39 8.05 9.15
CA GLN A 407 -10.56 7.23 8.27
C GLN A 407 -9.05 7.43 8.54
N ALA A 408 -8.59 8.67 8.74
CA ALA A 408 -7.20 8.95 9.10
C ALA A 408 -6.79 8.21 10.38
N LEU A 409 -7.65 8.29 11.41
CA LEU A 409 -7.41 7.62 12.68
C LEU A 409 -7.32 6.10 12.50
N ARG A 410 -8.17 5.50 11.65
CA ARG A 410 -8.07 4.07 11.32
C ARG A 410 -6.76 3.70 10.67
N HIS A 411 -6.27 4.50 9.72
CA HIS A 411 -4.97 4.25 9.12
C HIS A 411 -3.85 4.34 10.17
N MET A 412 -3.95 5.27 11.12
CA MET A 412 -2.94 5.45 12.18
C MET A 412 -3.00 4.37 13.26
N TRP A 413 -4.13 3.67 13.43
CA TRP A 413 -4.18 2.46 14.27
C TRP A 413 -3.23 1.36 13.75
N GLY A 414 -2.90 1.37 12.45
CA GLY A 414 -1.86 0.53 11.86
C GLY A 414 -0.48 0.65 12.53
N ALA A 415 -0.24 1.63 13.40
CA ALA A 415 0.99 1.70 14.19
C ALA A 415 1.25 0.45 15.06
N LEU A 416 0.22 -0.36 15.34
CA LEU A 416 0.37 -1.69 15.97
C LEU A 416 1.25 -2.65 15.15
N ASP A 417 1.35 -2.47 13.83
CA ASP A 417 2.22 -3.27 12.95
C ASP A 417 3.70 -3.10 13.28
N THR A 418 4.11 -1.97 13.88
CA THR A 418 5.48 -1.87 14.41
C THR A 418 5.70 -2.91 15.52
N GLY A 419 4.73 -3.07 16.42
CA GLY A 419 4.83 -4.05 17.49
C GLY A 419 4.88 -5.47 16.95
N PHE A 420 4.07 -5.77 15.94
CA PHE A 420 4.14 -7.04 15.21
C PHE A 420 5.52 -7.26 14.57
N ALA A 421 6.05 -6.29 13.84
CA ALA A 421 7.36 -6.36 13.19
C ALA A 421 8.50 -6.57 14.20
N LEU A 422 8.47 -5.90 15.37
CA LEU A 422 9.48 -6.09 16.41
C LEU A 422 9.48 -7.51 16.97
N ARG A 423 8.30 -8.11 17.15
CA ARG A 423 8.20 -9.52 17.59
C ARG A 423 8.69 -10.47 16.51
N LYS A 424 8.36 -10.22 15.25
CA LYS A 424 8.86 -11.00 14.12
C LYS A 424 10.37 -10.83 13.90
N LEU A 425 10.93 -9.68 14.21
CA LEU A 425 12.38 -9.45 14.20
C LEU A 425 13.10 -10.30 15.26
N VAL A 426 12.57 -10.36 16.48
CA VAL A 426 13.13 -11.23 17.53
C VAL A 426 13.04 -12.69 17.12
N GLN A 427 11.90 -13.12 16.58
CA GLN A 427 11.71 -14.46 16.05
C GLN A 427 12.73 -14.77 14.93
N LEU A 428 12.87 -13.89 13.94
CA LEU A 428 13.85 -14.01 12.86
C LEU A 428 15.29 -14.14 13.39
N TRP A 429 15.64 -13.39 14.42
CA TRP A 429 16.96 -13.46 15.02
C TRP A 429 17.19 -14.79 15.76
N GLN A 430 16.18 -15.30 16.48
CA GLN A 430 16.23 -16.60 17.14
C GLN A 430 16.38 -17.73 16.10
N ASP A 431 15.59 -17.66 15.03
CA ASP A 431 15.49 -18.69 13.99
C ASP A 431 16.52 -18.53 12.86
N ARG A 432 17.47 -17.59 12.98
CA ARG A 432 18.42 -17.21 11.88
C ARG A 432 19.26 -18.35 11.31
N LYS A 433 19.38 -19.47 12.04
CA LYS A 433 20.11 -20.68 11.62
C LYS A 433 19.22 -21.71 10.94
N GLN A 434 17.91 -21.54 10.98
CA GLN A 434 16.95 -22.43 10.33
C GLN A 434 17.07 -22.29 8.82
N THR A 435 17.25 -23.41 8.13
CA THR A 435 17.44 -23.46 6.67
C THR A 435 16.19 -23.93 5.93
N CYS A 436 15.14 -24.32 6.65
CA CYS A 436 13.95 -24.93 6.08
C CYS A 436 12.69 -24.60 6.87
N ARG A 437 11.57 -24.34 6.19
CA ARG A 437 10.22 -24.27 6.79
C ARG A 437 9.27 -25.18 6.04
N SER A 438 8.27 -25.62 6.78
CA SER A 438 7.10 -26.29 6.26
C SER A 438 5.90 -25.35 6.20
N TYR A 439 5.05 -25.55 5.21
CA TYR A 439 3.76 -24.86 5.08
C TYR A 439 2.73 -25.81 4.46
N GLN A 440 1.45 -25.46 4.53
CA GLN A 440 0.36 -26.26 4.00
C GLN A 440 -0.66 -25.37 3.28
N PRO A 441 -1.46 -25.93 2.35
CA PRO A 441 -2.54 -25.17 1.72
C PRO A 441 -3.48 -24.52 2.75
N LEU A 442 -3.86 -23.27 2.50
CA LEU A 442 -4.59 -22.41 3.43
C LEU A 442 -5.90 -23.03 3.98
N HIS A 443 -6.56 -23.91 3.23
CA HIS A 443 -7.81 -24.52 3.68
C HIS A 443 -7.61 -25.60 4.76
N TYR A 444 -6.40 -26.17 4.92
CA TYR A 444 -6.12 -27.15 5.98
C TYR A 444 -5.88 -26.51 7.35
N THR A 445 -5.58 -25.21 7.41
CA THR A 445 -5.26 -24.49 8.65
C THR A 445 -6.41 -24.36 9.67
N ILE A 446 -7.64 -24.83 9.37
CA ILE A 446 -8.75 -24.85 10.35
C ILE A 446 -8.78 -26.12 11.21
N SER A 447 -8.24 -27.24 10.73
CA SER A 447 -8.46 -28.53 11.42
C SER A 447 -7.69 -28.67 12.73
N ASP A 448 -6.63 -27.87 12.94
CA ASP A 448 -5.81 -27.88 14.16
C ASP A 448 -5.55 -26.45 14.61
N ALA A 449 -6.48 -25.88 15.37
CA ALA A 449 -6.35 -24.54 15.96
C ALA A 449 -5.18 -24.41 16.98
N ASP A 450 -4.44 -25.50 17.25
CA ASP A 450 -3.29 -25.51 18.17
C ASP A 450 -1.91 -25.38 17.50
N HIS A 451 -1.82 -25.35 16.17
CA HIS A 451 -0.53 -25.40 15.48
C HIS A 451 -0.31 -24.29 14.45
N LEU A 452 -0.22 -23.05 14.96
CA LEU A 452 0.46 -21.96 14.26
C LEU A 452 1.95 -22.30 14.14
N ALA A 453 2.37 -22.75 12.95
CA ALA A 453 3.75 -22.94 12.51
C ALA A 453 4.68 -23.55 13.58
N PHE A 454 4.72 -24.88 13.67
CA PHE A 454 5.73 -25.59 14.46
C PHE A 454 7.14 -25.09 14.09
N PRO A 455 7.91 -24.52 15.03
CA PRO A 455 9.35 -24.70 15.00
C PRO A 455 9.59 -26.12 15.54
N GLU A 456 9.98 -27.06 14.68
CA GLU A 456 10.67 -28.24 15.18
C GLU A 456 11.93 -27.76 15.90
N SER A 457 11.83 -27.65 17.22
CA SER A 457 12.99 -27.57 18.09
C SER A 457 13.57 -28.98 18.21
N SER A 458 14.89 -29.06 18.03
CA SER A 458 15.76 -30.23 18.23
C SER A 458 15.55 -31.43 17.28
N ALA A 459 16.23 -31.37 16.13
CA ALA A 459 16.92 -32.55 15.60
C ALA A 459 18.37 -32.16 15.33
N SER A 460 19.24 -32.45 16.29
CA SER A 460 20.67 -32.57 16.07
C SER A 460 20.90 -33.82 15.22
N ASP A 461 20.88 -33.70 13.90
CA ASP A 461 21.38 -34.75 13.02
C ASP A 461 22.42 -34.15 12.07
N GLU A 462 23.65 -34.10 12.58
CA GLU A 462 24.81 -34.37 11.73
C GLU A 462 24.61 -35.79 11.16
N HIS A 463 24.68 -35.91 9.83
CA HIS A 463 24.58 -37.13 9.03
C HIS A 463 23.17 -37.61 8.62
N SER A 464 22.70 -37.13 7.46
CA SER A 464 22.40 -38.00 6.30
C SER A 464 21.89 -37.18 5.12
N GLY A 465 22.60 -37.24 3.99
CA GLY A 465 22.13 -36.75 2.71
C GLY A 465 21.08 -37.70 2.12
N GLN A 466 19.84 -37.62 2.59
CA GLN A 466 18.70 -38.25 1.95
C GLN A 466 17.60 -37.22 1.69
N ALA A 467 17.29 -37.04 0.40
CA ALA A 467 16.08 -36.36 -0.03
C ALA A 467 14.87 -37.16 0.48
N TYR A 468 14.20 -36.64 1.52
CA TYR A 468 12.94 -37.22 1.97
C TYR A 468 11.87 -36.95 0.91
N ASP A 469 11.28 -38.04 0.46
CA ASP A 469 10.27 -38.08 -0.59
C ASP A 469 9.05 -37.24 -0.18
N ASN A 470 8.62 -36.32 -1.05
CA ASN A 470 7.36 -35.60 -0.88
C ASN A 470 6.22 -36.61 -1.06
N GLY A 471 5.87 -37.32 0.02
CA GLY A 471 4.80 -38.29 0.01
C GLY A 471 3.52 -37.67 -0.57
N ILE A 472 2.97 -38.33 -1.59
CA ILE A 472 1.78 -37.93 -2.38
C ILE A 472 0.55 -37.60 -1.50
N PHE A 473 0.57 -37.94 -0.21
CA PHE A 473 -0.52 -37.77 0.74
C PHE A 473 -0.26 -36.82 1.92
N SER A 474 0.95 -36.26 2.08
CA SER A 474 1.18 -35.24 3.12
C SER A 474 0.92 -33.86 2.55
N GLY A 475 -0.13 -33.16 3.01
CA GLY A 475 -0.44 -31.77 2.62
C GLY A 475 0.58 -30.73 3.10
N ILE A 476 1.75 -31.16 3.57
CA ILE A 476 2.83 -30.34 4.12
C ILE A 476 3.93 -30.23 3.07
N HIS A 477 4.17 -29.02 2.58
CA HIS A 477 5.26 -28.66 1.70
C HIS A 477 6.47 -28.22 2.53
N ARG A 478 7.67 -28.70 2.20
CA ARG A 478 8.92 -28.37 2.90
C ARG A 478 9.88 -27.71 1.91
N GLU A 479 10.38 -26.53 2.26
CA GLU A 479 11.22 -25.73 1.35
C GLU A 479 12.44 -25.14 2.06
N ALA A 480 13.54 -25.01 1.31
CA ALA A 480 14.72 -24.30 1.76
C ALA A 480 14.46 -22.79 1.84
N ILE A 481 14.87 -22.14 2.92
CA ILE A 481 14.74 -20.68 3.08
C ILE A 481 16.11 -20.04 3.03
N GLN A 482 16.16 -18.89 2.37
CA GLN A 482 17.33 -18.05 2.31
C GLN A 482 17.70 -17.46 3.69
N HIS A 483 18.97 -17.14 3.86
CA HIS A 483 19.45 -16.48 5.07
C HIS A 483 18.80 -15.10 5.27
N PRO A 484 18.73 -14.60 6.52
CA PRO A 484 18.18 -13.28 6.79
C PRO A 484 18.85 -12.15 6.02
N HIS A 485 18.05 -11.38 5.28
CA HIS A 485 18.52 -10.21 4.54
C HIS A 485 18.49 -8.95 5.42
N TRP A 486 19.53 -8.76 6.23
CA TRP A 486 19.56 -7.70 7.25
C TRP A 486 19.42 -6.27 6.72
N GLU A 487 19.90 -5.99 5.51
CA GLU A 487 19.73 -4.67 4.89
C GLU A 487 18.26 -4.35 4.59
N ASN A 488 17.53 -5.29 3.97
CA ASN A 488 16.08 -5.17 3.78
C ASN A 488 15.34 -5.05 5.12
N VAL A 489 15.78 -5.78 6.16
CA VAL A 489 15.20 -5.67 7.50
C VAL A 489 15.39 -4.24 8.04
N PHE A 490 16.57 -3.65 7.88
CA PHE A 490 16.82 -2.25 8.24
C PHE A 490 15.91 -1.30 7.45
N TYR A 491 15.77 -1.47 6.14
CA TYR A 491 14.89 -0.64 5.32
C TYR A 491 13.42 -0.77 5.72
N MET A 492 12.94 -1.98 6.03
CA MET A 492 11.59 -2.22 6.54
C MET A 492 11.35 -1.48 7.87
N LEU A 493 12.25 -1.63 8.85
CA LEU A 493 12.13 -0.94 10.13
C LEU A 493 12.19 0.59 9.96
N HIS A 494 12.99 1.08 9.02
CA HIS A 494 13.03 2.49 8.66
C HIS A 494 11.70 2.97 8.03
N ARG A 495 11.07 2.18 7.15
CA ARG A 495 9.73 2.50 6.61
C ARG A 495 8.69 2.58 7.73
N LEU A 496 8.70 1.63 8.66
CA LEU A 496 7.81 1.61 9.82
C LEU A 496 8.03 2.81 10.74
N PHE A 497 9.29 3.22 10.93
CA PHE A 497 9.62 4.43 11.68
C PHE A 497 9.02 5.68 11.02
N GLU A 498 9.19 5.83 9.71
CA GLU A 498 8.61 6.94 8.96
C GLU A 498 7.08 6.98 9.01
N ALA A 499 6.42 5.81 8.91
CA ALA A 499 4.96 5.74 8.92
C ALA A 499 4.36 6.01 10.31
N HIS A 500 4.95 5.43 11.36
CA HIS A 500 4.28 5.34 12.68
C HIS A 500 4.82 6.32 13.73
N PHE A 501 6.03 6.86 13.56
CA PHE A 501 6.70 7.69 14.58
C PHE A 501 6.95 9.11 14.08
N LEU A 502 7.45 9.22 12.84
CA LEU A 502 7.93 10.48 12.27
C LEU A 502 6.89 11.62 12.31
N PRO A 503 5.58 11.42 12.03
CA PRO A 503 4.60 12.51 12.08
C PRO A 503 4.49 13.17 13.46
N VAL A 504 4.53 12.36 14.53
CA VAL A 504 4.42 12.84 15.92
C VAL A 504 5.76 13.39 16.41
N HIS A 505 6.86 12.70 16.10
CA HIS A 505 8.21 13.16 16.45
C HIS A 505 8.53 14.53 15.85
N MET A 506 8.18 14.74 14.58
CA MET A 506 8.36 16.02 13.91
C MET A 506 7.59 17.14 14.62
N ALA A 507 6.34 16.90 15.01
CA ALA A 507 5.54 17.91 15.71
C ALA A 507 6.09 18.25 17.10
N ILE A 508 6.51 17.25 17.88
CA ILE A 508 7.14 17.46 19.18
C ILE A 508 8.43 18.28 19.01
N LEU A 509 9.27 17.92 18.04
CA LEU A 509 10.56 18.57 17.83
C LEU A 509 10.41 20.00 17.33
N VAL A 510 9.47 20.30 16.42
CA VAL A 510 9.22 21.68 15.97
C VAL A 510 8.80 22.58 17.14
N LEU A 511 7.88 22.12 17.99
CA LEU A 511 7.43 22.88 19.15
C LEU A 511 8.56 23.03 20.17
N SER A 512 9.28 21.95 20.45
CA SER A 512 10.33 21.90 21.45
C SER A 512 11.55 22.72 21.02
N SER A 513 11.96 22.66 19.76
CA SER A 513 13.08 23.46 19.26
C SER A 513 12.76 24.94 19.22
N ALA A 514 11.53 25.32 18.86
CA ALA A 514 11.09 26.72 18.91
C ALA A 514 11.08 27.26 20.35
N LEU A 515 10.60 26.46 21.31
CA LEU A 515 10.63 26.81 22.72
C LEU A 515 12.07 26.89 23.27
N TYR A 516 12.92 25.93 22.90
CA TYR A 516 14.33 25.90 23.27
C TYR A 516 15.03 27.19 22.83
N VAL A 517 14.98 27.52 21.54
CA VAL A 517 15.62 28.73 20.98
C VAL A 517 15.14 29.99 21.68
N LYS A 518 13.83 30.11 21.95
CA LYS A 518 13.26 31.26 22.64
C LYS A 518 13.73 31.39 24.10
N LEU A 519 13.86 30.28 24.81
CA LEU A 519 14.29 30.29 26.22
C LEU A 519 15.80 30.44 26.39
N THR A 520 16.58 30.18 25.34
CA THR A 520 18.05 30.29 25.34
C THR A 520 18.58 31.44 24.49
N GLU A 521 17.73 32.37 24.05
CA GLU A 521 18.04 33.45 23.08
C GLU A 521 19.15 34.41 23.56
N GLY A 522 19.45 34.45 24.87
CA GLY A 522 20.51 35.27 25.46
C GLY A 522 21.88 34.60 25.61
N ASN A 523 22.01 33.33 25.23
CA ASN A 523 23.24 32.56 25.42
C ASN A 523 24.24 32.81 24.27
N GLU A 524 25.54 32.86 24.55
CA GLU A 524 26.63 32.96 23.54
C GLU A 524 26.80 31.67 22.71
N ASP A 525 25.78 30.82 22.64
CA ASP A 525 25.80 29.47 22.06
C ASP A 525 27.08 28.68 22.41
N PRO A 526 27.37 28.43 23.70
CA PRO A 526 28.64 27.85 24.16
C PRO A 526 28.88 26.43 23.64
N ARG A 527 27.83 25.77 23.13
CA ARG A 527 27.90 24.42 22.55
C ARG A 527 27.88 24.41 21.01
N ASN A 528 27.83 25.58 20.37
CA ASN A 528 27.78 25.74 18.92
C ASN A 528 26.67 24.89 18.25
N LEU A 529 25.44 24.98 18.77
CA LEU A 529 24.27 24.22 18.29
C LEU A 529 23.26 25.08 17.52
N ALA A 530 23.37 26.41 17.54
CA ALA A 530 22.41 27.31 16.90
C ALA A 530 22.29 27.07 15.39
N TRP A 531 23.39 26.71 14.72
CA TRP A 531 23.39 26.39 13.31
C TRP A 531 22.45 25.21 13.00
N ILE A 532 22.34 24.22 13.89
CA ILE A 532 21.48 23.04 13.67
C ILE A 532 20.02 23.48 13.55
N PHE A 533 19.54 24.36 14.45
CA PHE A 533 18.16 24.82 14.42
C PHE A 533 17.87 25.73 13.21
N SER A 534 18.84 26.53 12.79
CA SER A 534 18.77 27.28 11.52
C SER A 534 18.65 26.35 10.32
N TRP A 535 19.44 25.28 10.26
CA TRP A 535 19.35 24.26 9.22
C TRP A 535 18.02 23.49 9.26
N CYS A 536 17.53 23.14 10.45
CA CYS A 536 16.20 22.52 10.60
C CYS A 536 15.10 23.40 10.01
N ASN A 537 15.14 24.72 10.25
CA ASN A 537 14.20 25.66 9.65
C ASN A 537 14.28 25.69 8.11
N LEU A 538 15.50 25.73 7.55
CA LEU A 538 15.70 25.69 6.09
C LEU A 538 15.18 24.39 5.47
N VAL A 539 15.56 23.25 6.03
CA VAL A 539 15.13 21.92 5.58
C VAL A 539 13.61 21.78 5.66
N ARG A 540 12.97 22.31 6.72
CA ARG A 540 11.51 22.32 6.86
C ARG A 540 10.82 23.14 5.77
N ILE A 541 11.34 24.34 5.47
CA ILE A 541 10.80 25.20 4.40
C ILE A 541 10.93 24.50 3.05
N TYR A 542 12.09 23.89 2.79
CA TYR A 542 12.33 23.14 1.57
C TYR A 542 11.41 21.91 1.45
N GLY A 543 11.22 21.15 2.52
CA GLY A 543 10.26 20.03 2.57
C GLY A 543 8.83 20.48 2.28
N PHE A 544 8.40 21.63 2.82
CA PHE A 544 7.08 22.18 2.53
C PHE A 544 6.93 22.56 1.04
N PHE A 545 7.95 23.18 0.45
CA PHE A 545 7.96 23.48 -0.99
C PHE A 545 7.85 22.21 -1.85
N GLN A 546 8.55 21.14 -1.46
CA GLN A 546 8.47 19.85 -2.16
C GLN A 546 7.07 19.23 -2.13
N ILE A 547 6.31 19.39 -1.05
CA ILE A 547 4.90 18.95 -1.01
C ILE A 547 4.07 19.73 -2.05
N GLY A 548 4.30 21.04 -2.18
CA GLY A 548 3.69 21.84 -3.24
C GLY A 548 4.05 21.35 -4.65
N VAL A 549 5.31 21.00 -4.88
CA VAL A 549 5.76 20.38 -6.14
C VAL A 549 5.06 19.04 -6.38
N TYR A 550 4.96 18.19 -5.36
CA TYR A 550 4.25 16.91 -5.46
C TYR A 550 2.79 17.10 -5.89
N VAL A 551 2.05 18.01 -5.25
CA VAL A 551 0.64 18.30 -5.62
C VAL A 551 0.55 18.80 -7.07
N SER A 552 1.52 19.58 -7.54
CA SER A 552 1.60 19.99 -8.94
C SER A 552 1.85 18.83 -9.90
N LEU A 553 2.77 17.92 -9.57
CA LEU A 553 3.01 16.70 -10.35
C LEU A 553 1.78 15.79 -10.35
N TYR A 554 1.05 15.74 -9.23
CA TYR A 554 -0.19 14.98 -9.11
C TYR A 554 -1.26 15.44 -10.09
N GLU A 555 -1.33 16.72 -10.47
CA GLU A 555 -2.27 17.19 -11.49
C GLU A 555 -2.09 16.44 -12.83
N SER A 556 -0.83 16.27 -13.26
CA SER A 556 -0.47 15.57 -14.51
C SER A 556 -0.72 14.07 -14.43
N PHE A 557 -0.36 13.45 -13.30
CA PHE A 557 -0.67 12.04 -13.01
C PHE A 557 -2.18 11.80 -13.04
N HIS A 558 -2.93 12.64 -12.34
CA HIS A 558 -4.37 12.52 -12.22
C HIS A 558 -5.08 12.70 -13.56
N GLN A 559 -4.72 13.71 -14.35
CA GLN A 559 -5.25 13.90 -15.70
C GLN A 559 -5.00 12.69 -16.60
N THR A 560 -3.79 12.12 -16.53
CA THR A 560 -3.43 10.94 -17.33
C THR A 560 -4.24 9.71 -16.89
N GLY A 561 -4.40 9.49 -15.58
CA GLY A 561 -5.18 8.38 -15.03
C GLY A 561 -6.66 8.47 -15.39
N VAL A 562 -7.30 9.63 -15.16
CA VAL A 562 -8.72 9.86 -15.49
C VAL A 562 -8.96 9.64 -16.98
N ALA A 563 -8.09 10.20 -17.84
CA ALA A 563 -8.24 10.07 -19.29
C ALA A 563 -8.04 8.62 -19.76
N SER A 564 -7.18 7.86 -19.09
CA SER A 564 -7.02 6.43 -19.37
C SER A 564 -8.29 5.66 -19.00
N ARG A 565 -8.79 5.84 -17.78
CA ARG A 565 -10.02 5.18 -17.31
C ARG A 565 -11.22 5.55 -18.16
N GLU A 566 -11.39 6.82 -18.49
CA GLU A 566 -12.49 7.30 -19.33
C GLU A 566 -12.47 6.66 -20.72
N ARG A 567 -11.31 6.59 -21.38
CA ARG A 567 -11.20 5.92 -22.68
C ARG A 567 -11.58 4.44 -22.60
N GLU A 568 -11.14 3.74 -21.56
CA GLU A 568 -11.47 2.34 -21.33
C GLU A 568 -12.98 2.15 -21.09
N MET A 569 -13.58 2.98 -20.25
CA MET A 569 -15.02 2.91 -19.96
C MET A 569 -15.90 3.33 -21.13
N VAL A 570 -15.46 4.28 -21.96
CA VAL A 570 -16.14 4.63 -23.22
C VAL A 570 -16.12 3.44 -24.17
N LYS A 571 -14.96 2.79 -24.32
CA LYS A 571 -14.82 1.58 -25.15
C LYS A 571 -15.67 0.42 -24.64
N ALA A 572 -15.82 0.29 -23.32
CA ALA A 572 -16.68 -0.71 -22.69
C ALA A 572 -18.18 -0.36 -22.73
N GLY A 573 -18.56 0.85 -23.13
CA GLY A 573 -19.94 1.33 -23.07
C GLY A 573 -20.44 1.65 -21.64
N LEU A 574 -19.54 1.72 -20.67
CA LEU A 574 -19.83 1.92 -19.25
C LEU A 574 -19.67 3.38 -18.79
N ALA A 575 -19.07 4.24 -19.61
CA ALA A 575 -18.82 5.64 -19.24
C ALA A 575 -20.11 6.40 -18.88
N ASN A 576 -21.24 6.03 -19.48
CA ASN A 576 -22.53 6.63 -19.17
C ASN A 576 -22.98 6.26 -17.74
N GLY A 577 -23.04 7.27 -16.87
CA GLY A 577 -23.42 7.12 -15.47
C GLY A 577 -22.26 6.80 -14.53
N MET A 578 -21.01 6.83 -15.00
CA MET A 578 -19.82 6.88 -14.15
C MET A 578 -19.36 8.32 -13.95
N ASP A 579 -18.81 8.61 -12.77
CA ASP A 579 -18.21 9.91 -12.47
C ASP A 579 -16.72 9.93 -12.86
N PHE A 580 -16.29 11.00 -13.53
CA PHE A 580 -14.90 11.26 -13.91
C PHE A 580 -14.47 12.62 -13.36
N SER A 581 -13.85 12.62 -12.17
CA SER A 581 -13.36 13.84 -11.57
C SER A 581 -12.16 14.38 -12.35
N ARG A 582 -12.23 15.61 -12.84
CA ARG A 582 -11.10 16.25 -13.54
C ARG A 582 -10.45 17.31 -12.65
N ARG A 583 -9.12 17.33 -12.67
CA ARG A 583 -8.32 18.34 -11.97
C ARG A 583 -7.41 19.08 -12.93
N SER A 584 -7.19 20.35 -12.61
CA SER A 584 -6.21 21.22 -13.25
C SER A 584 -5.71 22.24 -12.25
N LEU A 585 -4.49 22.73 -12.45
CA LEU A 585 -3.90 23.74 -11.59
C LEU A 585 -4.75 25.02 -11.51
N LYS A 586 -5.38 25.43 -12.63
CA LYS A 586 -6.28 26.59 -12.68
C LYS A 586 -7.53 26.43 -11.81
N ASN A 587 -8.09 25.21 -11.74
CA ASN A 587 -9.34 24.96 -11.03
C ASN A 587 -9.13 24.54 -9.57
N ASN A 588 -7.93 24.12 -9.18
CA ASN A 588 -7.63 23.56 -7.86
C ASN A 588 -6.53 24.34 -7.13
N TRP A 589 -6.24 25.59 -7.53
CA TRP A 589 -5.19 26.40 -6.89
C TRP A 589 -5.41 26.59 -5.39
N TYR A 590 -6.67 26.61 -4.92
CA TYR A 590 -7.01 26.74 -3.51
C TYR A 590 -6.66 25.49 -2.69
N ASP A 591 -6.50 24.30 -3.31
CA ASP A 591 -6.06 23.08 -2.64
C ASP A 591 -4.62 23.23 -2.09
N TYR A 592 -3.79 24.07 -2.72
CA TYR A 592 -2.41 24.32 -2.26
C TYR A 592 -2.38 25.08 -0.94
N PHE A 593 -3.35 25.97 -0.71
CA PHE A 593 -3.49 26.72 0.54
C PHE A 593 -3.99 25.84 1.70
N ALA A 594 -4.58 24.68 1.41
CA ALA A 594 -5.01 23.74 2.43
C ALA A 594 -3.87 22.87 2.99
N ILE A 595 -2.74 22.74 2.27
CA ILE A 595 -1.63 21.85 2.64
C ILE A 595 -1.14 22.05 4.10
N PRO A 596 -0.88 23.29 4.58
CA PRO A 596 -0.42 23.52 5.97
C PRO A 596 -1.39 23.04 7.04
N VAL A 597 -2.69 23.02 6.73
CA VAL A 597 -3.75 22.63 7.69
C VAL A 597 -3.99 21.12 7.62
N VAL A 598 -3.97 20.56 6.42
CA VAL A 598 -4.30 19.15 6.17
C VAL A 598 -3.29 18.20 6.79
N ALA A 599 -1.99 18.46 6.67
CA ALA A 599 -0.96 17.55 7.19
C ALA A 599 -1.04 17.36 8.72
N PRO A 600 -1.19 18.43 9.55
CA PRO A 600 -1.46 18.24 10.97
C PRO A 600 -2.83 17.59 11.25
N LEU A 601 -3.89 18.05 10.58
CA LEU A 601 -5.27 17.62 10.86
C LEU A 601 -5.52 16.14 10.60
N TYR A 602 -4.93 15.59 9.54
CA TYR A 602 -5.16 14.21 9.10
C TYR A 602 -3.91 13.31 9.15
N GLY A 603 -2.74 13.86 9.49
CA GLY A 603 -1.53 13.10 9.76
C GLY A 603 -1.20 13.13 11.25
N THR A 604 -0.56 14.21 11.71
CA THR A 604 0.02 14.32 13.05
C THR A 604 -0.99 14.10 14.18
N ILE A 605 -2.14 14.78 14.16
CA ILE A 605 -3.14 14.70 15.24
C ILE A 605 -3.70 13.28 15.38
N PRO A 606 -4.23 12.63 14.32
CA PRO A 606 -4.69 11.25 14.44
C PRO A 606 -3.55 10.27 14.77
N SER A 607 -2.31 10.50 14.31
CA SER A 607 -1.16 9.69 14.74
C SER A 607 -0.95 9.80 16.25
N ALA A 608 -0.90 11.02 16.80
CA ALA A 608 -0.72 11.24 18.23
C ALA A 608 -1.87 10.62 19.04
N GLN A 609 -3.12 10.81 18.60
CA GLN A 609 -4.28 10.17 19.22
C GLN A 609 -4.12 8.64 19.22
N ALA A 610 -3.72 8.05 18.09
CA ALA A 610 -3.56 6.61 17.99
C ALA A 610 -2.49 6.09 18.96
N LEU A 611 -1.32 6.72 18.98
CA LEU A 611 -0.22 6.34 19.87
C LEU A 611 -0.56 6.49 21.35
N VAL A 612 -1.33 7.51 21.72
CA VAL A 612 -1.80 7.71 23.11
C VAL A 612 -2.76 6.58 23.49
N CYS A 613 -3.77 6.29 22.68
CA CYS A 613 -4.75 5.25 23.00
C CYS A 613 -4.12 3.86 23.12
N GLN A 614 -3.14 3.54 22.26
CA GLN A 614 -2.41 2.26 22.29
C GLN A 614 -1.67 1.98 23.60
N LEU A 615 -1.38 3.00 24.42
CA LEU A 615 -0.79 2.81 25.75
C LEU A 615 -1.74 2.03 26.69
N TRP A 616 -3.06 2.23 26.55
CA TRP A 616 -4.07 1.62 27.42
C TRP A 616 -4.85 0.49 26.75
N ASP A 617 -5.21 0.63 25.47
CA ASP A 617 -6.10 -0.31 24.78
C ASP A 617 -5.60 -0.66 23.37
N GLN A 618 -5.82 -1.91 22.98
CA GLN A 618 -5.45 -2.47 21.66
C GLN A 618 -6.69 -2.93 20.89
N ASP A 619 -7.86 -3.06 21.54
CA ASP A 619 -9.10 -3.52 20.92
C ASP A 619 -9.86 -2.34 20.29
N LEU A 620 -9.22 -1.76 19.28
CA LEU A 620 -9.68 -0.53 18.66
C LEU A 620 -10.80 -0.83 17.64
N VAL A 621 -12.00 -0.28 17.89
CA VAL A 621 -13.21 -0.59 17.11
C VAL A 621 -13.09 -0.15 15.65
N TYR A 622 -13.23 -1.11 14.73
CA TYR A 622 -13.30 -0.88 13.30
C TYR A 622 -14.68 -0.32 12.89
N THR A 623 -14.74 0.97 12.51
CA THR A 623 -15.96 1.58 11.94
C THR A 623 -15.75 1.99 10.48
N VAL A 624 -16.56 1.46 9.56
CA VAL A 624 -16.52 1.79 8.13
C VAL A 624 -17.09 3.19 7.87
N SER A 625 -16.39 4.00 7.06
CA SER A 625 -16.87 5.29 6.55
C SER A 625 -17.54 5.10 5.18
N LYS A 626 -18.61 5.84 4.90
CA LYS A 626 -19.29 5.80 3.60
C LYS A 626 -18.42 6.39 2.48
N LYS A 627 -18.60 5.88 1.26
CA LYS A 627 -18.02 6.43 0.01
C LYS A 627 -19.16 6.84 -0.93
N ALA A 628 -18.86 7.64 -1.96
CA ALA A 628 -19.90 8.13 -2.89
C ALA A 628 -20.40 6.99 -3.79
N THR A 629 -21.69 6.97 -4.07
CA THR A 629 -22.37 5.99 -4.91
C THR A 629 -22.66 6.55 -6.30
N ARG A 630 -22.83 5.65 -7.28
CA ARG A 630 -23.26 6.00 -8.64
C ARG A 630 -24.49 6.93 -8.63
N ARG A 631 -24.50 7.91 -9.53
CA ARG A 631 -25.72 8.72 -9.76
C ARG A 631 -26.77 7.85 -10.44
N GLN A 632 -27.89 7.59 -9.77
CA GLN A 632 -29.02 6.94 -10.40
C GLN A 632 -29.54 7.83 -11.53
N MET A 633 -29.65 7.29 -12.74
CA MET A 633 -30.48 7.92 -13.76
C MET A 633 -31.93 7.87 -13.25
N PRO A 634 -32.71 8.97 -13.34
CA PRO A 634 -34.13 8.90 -13.05
C PRO A 634 -34.71 7.80 -13.92
N GLY A 635 -35.21 6.74 -13.29
CA GLY A 635 -35.78 5.60 -14.00
C GLY A 635 -36.80 6.11 -15.01
N VAL A 636 -36.65 5.69 -16.27
CA VAL A 636 -37.68 5.95 -17.27
C VAL A 636 -38.96 5.33 -16.73
N LYS A 637 -39.88 6.17 -16.25
CA LYS A 637 -41.21 5.72 -15.87
C LYS A 637 -41.82 5.07 -17.11
N VAL A 638 -42.20 3.81 -16.97
CA VAL A 638 -42.87 3.01 -18.01
C VAL A 638 -44.18 3.67 -18.47
N ASP A 639 -44.69 4.66 -17.73
CA ASP A 639 -45.88 5.44 -18.07
C ASP A 639 -45.68 6.48 -19.20
N ASN A 640 -44.47 6.65 -19.76
CA ASN A 640 -44.22 7.52 -20.91
C ASN A 640 -44.01 6.77 -22.24
N MET A 641 -44.33 5.47 -22.28
CA MET A 641 -44.42 4.67 -23.52
C MET A 641 -45.82 4.07 -23.70
N ALA A 642 -46.85 4.86 -23.46
CA ALA A 642 -48.23 4.55 -23.80
C ALA A 642 -48.80 5.62 -24.75
#